data_AF-A0AAN6WCR1-F1
#
_entry.id   AF-A0AAN6WCR1-F1
#
_cell.length_a   1.000
_cell.length_b   1.000
_cell.length_c   1.000
_cell.angle_alpha   90.00
_cell.angle_beta   90.00
_cell.angle_gamma   90.00
#
_symmetry.space_group_name_H-M   'P 1'
#
loop_
_entity.id
_entity.type
_entity.pdbx_description
1 polymer ?
#
loop_
_entity_poly.entity_id
_entity_poly.type
_entity_poly.pdbx_seq_one_letter_code
_entity_poly.pdbx_strand_id
1 'polypeptide(L)'
;MVSTISLTPQERQLKNLLLDVAHFIDSSNSDNSKNEPVVLRWAGGWVRDKLLGIESHDIDTAINNLTGEAFVGKLREYVDIPGNKQLHKLQGSDIGRLHTVARNPDKSKHLATSTIKLCGLDVDFVNLRKETYTEDSRNPQVEFGTAEEDARRRDATVNALFYNLVTGEVEDFVGGLPDLEAGIIRTPMEPLQTFMDDPLRVLRLVRFASRLGFRIDKAVEEVMADENVLRNLKVKISRERIGVELEKMLKGKHPVESLRLINRLGLYHAVFTVPERTDMPKPDISKWDRAYECLFFLESNNTPGSIWQLLVSTEEARYFAWSLATLTPWEQLPDDPPLKSGKAALPLATQAAREGFKAPNKLSDVVTTAHRHRPAILELKAIVDEKKDEMKDRAKFGMAIREWDARAVGSWRLQLLFSILVDIAERTSTQEEVLLGWQNFLDHLVELDIMNAASLRPLIDGKYLSKELGVKPGRWLGAALEVVLEFQLRHPEAEDPAGAVEEDIKRVQKALLVTLTCLQHPDKIQENASDQDTARKLAKVVSTAIAPVLPVLKEDTDLPASFNDNLSNTSKVLNNHCKAASTVGLQCLEAIENVFNPPTLDNDTLLTLIAYSHPYQNWSDNPSKTSKLAGSILKTYPFPNKIEFITSIILQSYLRPLFSKSKPSTITSSGRKAEYQTDSSREGIPDDTAATKPWKFTDLRPIPVFSWAVTEADNTLISTHWPSYIPVLLTLADDSTTSIRRTGLNILTDFLTKIPAKTLQDTGLGQVFADAVFPTLSYLPSLTPEDESLQLLEPAYEVLMVLGGKQPATGKVGNGSPRNDMLDRLIREGVFTGYFHVKNHVRIVELLCRKTVGVLEAMGVHAVKHLKDLIPMISAILTDPFASAAPQTLLSAIKALQAILRNCWPRLLPGSVWQDEIINALVTCWLNLDEPTNNTSNNLEEIRKELITSFQALSAIAKTAGIHLSARVEPLVTKKASLATLFSVSC
;
A
#
# COMPACT_ATOMS: atom_id res chain seq x y z
N MET A 1 -52.92 -2.55 51.26
CA MET A 1 -53.93 -2.54 50.17
C MET A 1 -53.94 -3.91 49.52
N VAL A 2 -55.09 -4.40 49.06
CA VAL A 2 -55.17 -5.69 48.34
C VAL A 2 -54.47 -5.52 46.99
N SER A 3 -53.29 -6.10 46.84
CA SER A 3 -52.41 -6.01 45.67
C SER A 3 -52.89 -6.95 44.56
N THR A 4 -54.07 -6.68 43.99
CA THR A 4 -54.59 -7.44 42.84
C THR A 4 -53.82 -7.10 41.57
N ILE A 5 -53.12 -8.08 41.00
CA ILE A 5 -52.45 -7.95 39.71
C ILE A 5 -53.44 -8.26 38.58
N SER A 6 -53.56 -7.35 37.60
CA SER A 6 -54.32 -7.60 36.37
C SER A 6 -53.45 -8.27 35.32
N LEU A 7 -53.89 -9.43 34.82
CA LEU A 7 -53.20 -10.17 33.76
C LEU A 7 -53.63 -9.69 32.37
N THR A 8 -52.65 -9.49 31.49
CA THR A 8 -52.89 -9.27 30.05
C THR A 8 -53.56 -10.49 29.40
N PRO A 9 -54.15 -10.36 28.20
CA PRO A 9 -54.73 -11.51 27.50
C PRO A 9 -53.73 -12.66 27.26
N GLN A 10 -52.47 -12.33 26.93
CA GLN A 10 -51.40 -13.32 26.72
C GLN A 10 -50.99 -14.00 28.04
N GLU A 11 -50.83 -13.24 29.13
CA GLU A 11 -50.53 -13.79 30.45
C GLU A 11 -51.67 -14.67 30.97
N ARG A 12 -52.92 -14.29 30.71
CA ARG A 12 -54.09 -15.12 31.08
C ARG A 12 -54.13 -16.43 30.31
N GLN A 13 -53.80 -16.39 29.01
CA GLN A 13 -53.66 -17.59 28.18
C GLN A 13 -52.55 -18.50 28.72
N LEU A 14 -51.38 -17.93 29.05
CA LEU A 14 -50.27 -18.66 29.63
C LEU A 14 -50.63 -19.26 31.00
N LYS A 15 -51.24 -18.48 31.89
CA LYS A 15 -51.72 -18.96 33.20
C LYS A 15 -52.64 -20.16 33.05
N ASN A 16 -53.62 -20.09 32.16
CA ASN A 16 -54.57 -21.19 31.94
C ASN A 16 -53.86 -22.46 31.44
N LEU A 17 -52.95 -22.32 30.46
CA LEU A 17 -52.13 -23.44 29.98
C LEU A 17 -51.32 -24.09 31.10
N LEU A 18 -50.64 -23.28 31.92
CA LEU A 18 -49.79 -23.78 33.00
C LEU A 18 -50.59 -24.50 34.08
N LEU A 19 -51.79 -23.99 34.44
CA LEU A 19 -52.67 -24.63 35.40
C LEU A 19 -53.24 -25.96 34.88
N ASP A 20 -53.65 -26.02 33.61
CA ASP A 20 -54.17 -27.26 33.03
C ASP A 20 -53.08 -28.34 32.94
N VAL A 21 -51.82 -27.95 32.71
CA VAL A 21 -50.66 -28.84 32.76
C VAL A 21 -50.39 -29.32 34.19
N ALA A 22 -50.48 -28.45 35.20
CA ALA A 22 -50.35 -28.86 36.60
C ALA A 22 -51.42 -29.88 36.99
N HIS A 23 -52.68 -29.64 36.60
CA HIS A 23 -53.78 -30.60 36.81
C HIS A 23 -53.56 -31.93 36.08
N PHE A 24 -53.05 -31.89 34.85
CA PHE A 24 -52.67 -33.10 34.11
C PHE A 24 -51.62 -33.91 34.87
N ILE A 25 -50.57 -33.26 35.39
CA ILE A 25 -49.53 -33.90 36.18
C ILE A 25 -50.12 -34.54 37.45
N ASP A 26 -50.89 -33.79 38.22
CA ASP A 26 -51.51 -34.26 39.47
C ASP A 26 -52.48 -35.43 39.22
N SER A 27 -53.22 -35.43 38.11
CA SER A 27 -54.13 -36.51 37.73
C SER A 27 -53.44 -37.77 37.20
N SER A 28 -52.21 -37.63 36.67
CA SER A 28 -51.43 -38.74 36.09
C SER A 28 -50.61 -39.53 37.12
N ASN A 29 -50.42 -38.99 38.33
CA ASN A 29 -49.73 -39.67 39.43
C ASN A 29 -50.72 -40.50 40.27
N SER A 30 -50.94 -41.75 39.87
CA SER A 30 -51.85 -42.69 40.54
C SER A 30 -51.36 -43.28 41.88
N ASP A 31 -50.21 -42.84 42.40
CA ASP A 31 -49.58 -43.36 43.63
C ASP A 31 -49.66 -42.32 44.78
N ASN A 32 -50.89 -42.06 45.22
CA ASN A 32 -51.26 -40.85 45.96
C ASN A 32 -51.37 -41.06 47.49
N SER A 33 -50.24 -40.99 48.20
CA SER A 33 -50.26 -40.73 49.65
C SER A 33 -49.06 -39.95 50.22
N LYS A 34 -48.06 -39.58 49.40
CA LYS A 34 -46.82 -38.95 49.90
C LYS A 34 -46.34 -37.70 49.17
N ASN A 35 -46.92 -37.31 48.03
CA ASN A 35 -46.45 -36.13 47.29
C ASN A 35 -47.48 -35.00 47.33
N GLU A 36 -47.00 -33.79 47.65
CA GLU A 36 -47.78 -32.55 47.58
C GLU A 36 -48.24 -32.24 46.14
N PRO A 37 -49.39 -31.56 45.93
CA PRO A 37 -49.85 -31.16 44.59
C PRO A 37 -48.90 -30.15 43.93
N VAL A 38 -48.87 -30.10 42.59
CA VAL A 38 -48.05 -29.14 41.85
C VAL A 38 -48.64 -27.73 41.99
N VAL A 39 -47.90 -26.84 42.65
CA VAL A 39 -48.26 -25.43 42.80
C VAL A 39 -47.29 -24.56 42.02
N LEU A 40 -47.85 -23.77 41.11
CA LEU A 40 -47.10 -22.85 40.24
C LEU A 40 -47.24 -21.41 40.73
N ARG A 41 -46.10 -20.72 40.76
CA ARG A 41 -46.02 -19.30 41.11
C ARG A 41 -45.23 -18.55 40.05
N TRP A 42 -45.65 -17.34 39.70
CA TRP A 42 -44.74 -16.41 39.04
C TRP A 42 -43.96 -15.65 40.10
N ALA A 43 -42.64 -15.55 39.94
CA ALA A 43 -41.76 -15.10 41.00
C ALA A 43 -40.95 -13.85 40.62
N GLY A 44 -40.58 -13.10 41.65
CA GLY A 44 -39.54 -12.07 41.59
C GLY A 44 -39.85 -10.88 40.70
N GLY A 45 -39.00 -10.66 39.68
CA GLY A 45 -38.98 -9.42 38.90
C GLY A 45 -40.32 -9.09 38.23
N TRP A 46 -40.99 -10.11 37.68
CA TRP A 46 -42.30 -9.93 37.04
C TRP A 46 -43.36 -9.42 38.03
N VAL A 47 -43.42 -10.00 39.23
CA VAL A 47 -44.42 -9.62 40.27
C VAL A 47 -44.20 -8.17 40.69
N ARG A 48 -42.94 -7.81 40.98
CA ARG A 48 -42.54 -6.44 41.33
C ARG A 48 -42.90 -5.45 40.23
N ASP A 49 -42.50 -5.74 38.99
CA ASP A 49 -42.70 -4.84 37.86
C ASP A 49 -44.19 -4.64 37.59
N LYS A 50 -45.01 -5.69 37.68
CA LYS A 50 -46.47 -5.60 37.57
C LYS A 50 -47.11 -4.73 38.63
N LEU A 51 -46.67 -4.84 39.88
CA LEU A 51 -47.16 -4.00 40.98
C LEU A 51 -46.76 -2.53 40.81
N LEU A 52 -45.64 -2.25 40.13
CA LEU A 52 -45.20 -0.90 39.77
C LEU A 52 -45.81 -0.39 38.44
N GLY A 53 -46.66 -1.17 37.77
CA GLY A 53 -47.24 -0.81 36.47
C GLY A 53 -46.24 -0.86 35.31
N ILE A 54 -45.13 -1.57 35.46
CA ILE A 54 -44.10 -1.79 34.45
C ILE A 54 -44.40 -3.10 33.71
N GLU A 55 -44.42 -3.07 32.38
CA GLU A 55 -44.58 -4.30 31.59
C GLU A 55 -43.30 -5.15 31.63
N SER A 56 -43.48 -6.47 31.80
CA SER A 56 -42.40 -7.46 31.77
C SER A 56 -42.81 -8.62 30.87
N HIS A 57 -41.90 -9.02 29.97
CA HIS A 57 -42.10 -10.16 29.07
C HIS A 57 -41.34 -11.42 29.50
N ASP A 58 -40.42 -11.28 30.46
CA ASP A 58 -39.70 -12.38 31.09
C ASP A 58 -40.46 -12.82 32.36
N ILE A 59 -40.81 -14.11 32.44
CA ILE A 59 -41.58 -14.70 33.54
C ILE A 59 -40.85 -15.89 34.13
N ASP A 60 -40.44 -15.77 35.39
CA ASP A 60 -39.91 -16.88 36.18
C ASP A 60 -41.09 -17.67 36.81
N THR A 61 -41.33 -18.90 36.34
CA THR A 61 -42.32 -19.83 36.90
C THR A 61 -41.67 -20.77 37.90
N ALA A 62 -41.93 -20.52 39.19
CA ALA A 62 -41.46 -21.32 40.31
C ALA A 62 -42.40 -22.50 40.62
N ILE A 63 -41.81 -23.69 40.77
CA ILE A 63 -42.51 -24.97 40.96
C ILE A 63 -42.07 -25.60 42.29
N ASN A 64 -43.01 -26.10 43.10
CA ASN A 64 -42.72 -26.60 44.45
C ASN A 64 -42.05 -27.98 44.52
N ASN A 65 -42.49 -28.94 43.71
CA ASN A 65 -42.15 -30.36 43.88
C ASN A 65 -41.54 -31.02 42.63
N LEU A 66 -41.26 -30.24 41.57
CA LEU A 66 -40.73 -30.73 40.30
C LEU A 66 -39.58 -29.84 39.81
N THR A 67 -38.64 -30.45 39.08
CA THR A 67 -37.63 -29.68 38.35
C THR A 67 -38.26 -29.02 37.12
N GLY A 68 -37.70 -27.88 36.68
CA GLY A 68 -38.17 -27.21 35.48
C GLY A 68 -38.13 -28.11 34.24
N GLU A 69 -37.11 -28.95 34.11
CA GLU A 69 -36.99 -29.93 33.01
C GLU A 69 -38.11 -30.98 33.03
N ALA A 70 -38.44 -31.52 34.21
CA ALA A 70 -39.52 -32.50 34.35
C ALA A 70 -40.89 -31.88 34.03
N PHE A 71 -41.13 -30.65 34.50
CA PHE A 71 -42.37 -29.92 34.21
C PHE A 71 -42.51 -29.63 32.70
N VAL A 72 -41.42 -29.21 32.04
CA VAL A 72 -41.40 -28.99 30.59
C VAL A 72 -41.68 -30.29 29.81
N GLY A 73 -41.15 -31.42 30.27
CA GLY A 73 -41.46 -32.73 29.69
C GLY A 73 -42.96 -33.02 29.73
N LYS A 74 -43.60 -32.78 30.88
CA LYS A 74 -45.04 -32.96 31.07
C LYS A 74 -45.89 -31.95 30.31
N LEU A 75 -45.43 -30.71 30.18
CA LEU A 75 -46.03 -29.70 29.32
C LEU A 75 -46.08 -30.16 27.86
N ARG A 76 -45.01 -30.78 27.35
CA ARG A 76 -44.99 -31.35 25.99
C ARG A 76 -45.99 -32.49 25.84
N GLU A 77 -46.00 -33.44 26.79
CA GLU A 77 -46.96 -34.55 26.81
C GLU A 77 -48.40 -34.03 26.78
N TYR A 78 -48.73 -33.03 27.60
CA TYR A 78 -50.06 -32.41 27.64
C TYR A 78 -50.44 -31.74 26.31
N VAL A 79 -49.50 -31.02 25.69
CA VAL A 79 -49.70 -30.30 24.43
C VAL A 79 -49.86 -31.29 23.26
N ASP A 80 -49.24 -32.47 23.29
CA ASP A 80 -49.37 -33.47 22.22
C ASP A 80 -50.69 -34.25 22.24
N ILE A 81 -51.49 -34.15 23.30
CA ILE A 81 -52.84 -34.70 23.35
C ILE A 81 -53.74 -33.99 22.31
N PRO A 82 -54.46 -34.72 21.43
CA PRO A 82 -55.34 -34.13 20.44
C PRO A 82 -56.39 -33.20 21.06
N GLY A 83 -56.50 -31.97 20.54
CA GLY A 83 -57.45 -30.94 21.01
C GLY A 83 -56.85 -29.89 21.97
N ASN A 84 -55.84 -30.24 22.77
CA ASN A 84 -55.25 -29.31 23.75
C ASN A 84 -54.52 -28.12 23.11
N LYS A 85 -53.86 -28.33 21.96
CA LYS A 85 -53.26 -27.27 21.14
C LYS A 85 -54.27 -26.21 20.71
N GLN A 86 -55.48 -26.64 20.33
CA GLN A 86 -56.55 -25.75 19.86
C GLN A 86 -57.23 -25.05 21.04
N LEU A 87 -57.40 -25.74 22.18
CA LEU A 87 -57.94 -25.19 23.42
C LEU A 87 -57.16 -23.95 23.88
N HIS A 88 -55.84 -24.04 23.86
CA HIS A 88 -54.96 -22.93 24.26
C HIS A 88 -54.52 -22.03 23.10
N LYS A 89 -55.12 -22.15 21.91
CA LYS A 89 -54.82 -21.33 20.72
C LYS A 89 -53.32 -21.25 20.39
N LEU A 90 -52.59 -22.35 20.57
CA LEU A 90 -51.14 -22.40 20.31
C LEU A 90 -50.87 -22.43 18.80
N GLN A 91 -49.97 -21.59 18.30
CA GLN A 91 -49.60 -21.56 16.88
C GLN A 91 -48.43 -22.50 16.58
N GLY A 92 -48.22 -22.83 15.29
CA GLY A 92 -47.13 -23.73 14.86
C GLY A 92 -45.71 -23.26 15.26
N SER A 93 -45.50 -21.96 15.42
CA SER A 93 -44.25 -21.36 15.93
C SER A 93 -44.00 -21.57 17.42
N ASP A 94 -45.06 -21.75 18.22
CA ASP A 94 -44.97 -21.98 19.67
C ASP A 94 -44.54 -23.43 19.96
N ILE A 95 -44.94 -24.36 19.09
CA ILE A 95 -44.68 -25.80 19.21
C ILE A 95 -43.26 -26.15 18.72
N GLY A 96 -42.75 -25.50 17.67
CA GLY A 96 -41.40 -25.76 17.13
C GLY A 96 -40.25 -25.40 18.10
N ARG A 97 -40.46 -24.43 19.00
CA ARG A 97 -39.48 -24.03 20.03
C ARG A 97 -39.56 -24.86 21.31
N LEU A 98 -40.68 -25.54 21.56
CA LEU A 98 -40.82 -26.45 22.70
C LEU A 98 -39.77 -27.56 22.67
N HIS A 99 -39.20 -27.92 21.51
CA HIS A 99 -38.14 -28.94 21.36
C HIS A 99 -36.72 -28.47 21.78
N THR A 100 -36.44 -27.17 21.80
CA THR A 100 -35.09 -26.64 22.08
C THR A 100 -34.97 -26.20 23.53
N VAL A 101 -34.56 -27.10 24.43
CA VAL A 101 -34.15 -26.71 25.80
C VAL A 101 -32.74 -26.17 25.72
N ALA A 102 -32.59 -24.84 25.71
CA ALA A 102 -31.29 -24.24 25.92
C ALA A 102 -30.97 -24.33 27.43
N ARG A 103 -30.03 -25.19 27.81
CA ARG A 103 -29.40 -25.09 29.14
C ARG A 103 -28.62 -23.77 29.16
N ASN A 104 -29.01 -22.84 30.03
CA ASN A 104 -28.32 -21.56 30.15
C ASN A 104 -26.94 -21.77 30.85
N PRO A 105 -25.80 -21.64 30.14
CA PRO A 105 -24.48 -21.93 30.71
C PRO A 105 -24.03 -20.91 31.77
N ASP A 106 -24.60 -19.70 31.74
CA ASP A 106 -24.22 -18.57 32.60
C ASP A 106 -24.79 -18.67 34.02
N LYS A 107 -25.83 -19.49 34.21
CA LYS A 107 -26.34 -19.89 35.53
C LYS A 107 -25.67 -21.24 35.85
N SER A 108 -24.83 -21.31 36.89
CA SER A 108 -23.95 -22.44 37.26
C SER A 108 -24.49 -23.82 36.84
N LYS A 109 -23.59 -24.72 36.38
CA LYS A 109 -23.85 -26.11 35.92
C LYS A 109 -24.81 -27.00 36.76
N HIS A 110 -25.19 -26.57 37.95
CA HIS A 110 -26.08 -27.24 38.89
C HIS A 110 -27.50 -26.63 38.97
N LEU A 111 -27.80 -25.54 38.25
CA LEU A 111 -29.14 -24.95 38.14
C LEU A 111 -29.87 -25.48 36.90
N ALA A 112 -30.73 -26.48 37.07
CA ALA A 112 -31.59 -26.98 35.99
C ALA A 112 -32.74 -25.99 35.70
N THR A 113 -32.42 -24.91 34.98
CA THR A 113 -33.42 -23.96 34.45
C THR A 113 -33.74 -24.29 33.00
N SER A 114 -35.02 -24.28 32.64
CA SER A 114 -35.48 -24.49 31.25
C SER A 114 -36.22 -23.24 30.78
N THR A 115 -35.67 -22.57 29.76
CA THR A 115 -36.28 -21.38 29.14
C THR A 115 -37.06 -21.77 27.90
N ILE A 116 -38.32 -21.36 27.80
CA ILE A 116 -39.19 -21.62 26.63
C ILE A 116 -39.99 -20.37 26.30
N LYS A 117 -40.13 -20.07 25.00
CA LYS A 117 -41.07 -19.05 24.54
C LYS A 117 -42.47 -19.64 24.41
N LEU A 118 -43.42 -19.18 25.22
CA LEU A 118 -44.82 -19.64 25.26
C LEU A 118 -45.78 -18.47 25.18
N CYS A 119 -46.79 -18.57 24.32
CA CYS A 119 -47.79 -17.50 24.11
C CYS A 119 -47.17 -16.13 23.78
N GLY A 120 -46.01 -16.12 23.12
CA GLY A 120 -45.24 -14.90 22.82
C GLY A 120 -44.38 -14.35 23.97
N LEU A 121 -44.41 -14.96 25.16
CA LEU A 121 -43.67 -14.57 26.36
C LEU A 121 -42.47 -15.49 26.59
N ASP A 122 -41.39 -14.97 27.18
CA ASP A 122 -40.20 -15.76 27.52
C ASP A 122 -40.35 -16.28 28.97
N VAL A 123 -40.43 -17.60 29.12
CA VAL A 123 -40.80 -18.26 30.39
C VAL A 123 -39.66 -19.15 30.88
N ASP A 124 -39.14 -18.85 32.07
CA ASP A 124 -38.11 -19.61 32.77
C ASP A 124 -38.77 -20.51 33.81
N PHE A 125 -38.62 -21.84 33.71
CA PHE A 125 -39.10 -22.78 34.72
C PHE A 125 -38.01 -23.05 35.76
N VAL A 126 -38.30 -22.73 37.02
CA VAL A 126 -37.37 -22.86 38.15
C VAL A 126 -38.03 -23.65 39.28
N ASN A 127 -37.25 -24.47 39.99
CA ASN A 127 -37.73 -25.13 41.20
C ASN A 127 -37.55 -24.22 42.42
N LEU A 128 -38.52 -24.23 43.34
CA LEU A 128 -38.36 -23.67 44.67
C LEU A 128 -37.26 -24.44 45.39
N ARG A 129 -36.34 -23.70 46.00
CA ARG A 129 -35.13 -24.31 46.53
C ARG A 129 -34.61 -23.63 47.78
N LYS A 130 -33.98 -24.46 48.60
CA LYS A 130 -33.17 -24.08 49.74
C LYS A 130 -31.70 -24.15 49.34
N GLU A 131 -30.95 -23.12 49.71
CA GLU A 131 -29.52 -23.01 49.42
C GLU A 131 -28.74 -23.05 50.74
N THR A 132 -27.80 -23.97 50.87
CA THR A 132 -26.86 -24.04 51.99
C THR A 132 -25.46 -23.72 51.48
N TYR A 133 -24.85 -22.67 52.03
CA TYR A 133 -23.51 -22.21 51.67
C TYR A 133 -22.47 -22.76 52.65
N THR A 134 -21.29 -23.12 52.16
CA THR A 134 -20.13 -23.48 52.98
C THR A 134 -19.06 -22.39 52.87
N GLU A 135 -18.25 -22.18 53.91
CA GLU A 135 -17.26 -21.08 53.94
C GLU A 135 -16.27 -21.11 52.76
N ASP A 136 -15.95 -22.32 52.27
CA ASP A 136 -14.98 -22.60 51.21
C ASP A 136 -15.56 -22.63 49.78
N SER A 137 -16.89 -22.66 49.60
CA SER A 137 -17.51 -22.79 48.27
C SER A 137 -18.56 -21.71 48.00
N ARG A 138 -18.41 -21.03 46.86
CA ARG A 138 -19.42 -20.09 46.32
C ARG A 138 -20.69 -20.79 45.83
N ASN A 139 -20.60 -22.06 45.45
CA ASN A 139 -21.74 -22.80 44.93
C ASN A 139 -22.48 -23.42 46.12
N PRO A 140 -23.74 -23.03 46.38
CA PRO A 140 -24.52 -23.64 47.45
C PRO A 140 -24.92 -25.07 47.09
N GLN A 141 -25.14 -25.89 48.11
CA GLN A 141 -25.91 -27.12 47.95
C GLN A 141 -27.39 -26.74 47.80
N VAL A 142 -28.03 -27.30 46.78
CA VAL A 142 -29.40 -26.94 46.38
C VAL A 142 -30.33 -28.13 46.66
N GLU A 143 -31.33 -27.90 47.50
CA GLU A 143 -32.40 -28.86 47.82
C GLU A 143 -33.77 -28.27 47.47
N PHE A 144 -34.80 -29.10 47.30
CA PHE A 144 -36.16 -28.59 47.19
C PHE A 144 -36.56 -27.85 48.47
N GLY A 145 -37.15 -26.67 48.32
CA GLY A 145 -37.50 -25.80 49.44
C GLY A 145 -38.92 -25.25 49.29
N THR A 146 -39.43 -24.68 50.38
CA THR A 146 -40.70 -23.95 50.39
C THR A 146 -40.60 -22.59 49.71
N ALA A 147 -41.73 -21.95 49.39
CA ALA A 147 -41.75 -20.61 48.82
C ALA A 147 -41.11 -19.58 49.76
N GLU A 148 -41.28 -19.74 51.07
CA GLU A 148 -40.67 -18.92 52.12
C GLU A 148 -39.14 -19.11 52.19
N GLU A 149 -38.65 -20.36 52.13
CA GLU A 149 -37.21 -20.63 52.07
C GLU A 149 -36.57 -20.08 50.78
N ASP A 150 -37.28 -20.18 49.65
CA ASP A 150 -36.84 -19.57 48.38
C ASP A 150 -36.87 -18.04 48.43
N ALA A 151 -37.82 -17.44 49.15
CA ALA A 151 -37.91 -16.00 49.37
C ALA A 151 -36.69 -15.47 50.13
N ARG A 152 -36.31 -16.16 51.22
CA ARG A 152 -35.22 -15.74 52.13
C ARG A 152 -33.84 -15.75 51.48
N ARG A 153 -33.59 -16.66 50.54
CA ARG A 153 -32.30 -16.72 49.82
C ARG A 153 -32.18 -15.70 48.68
N ARG A 154 -33.19 -14.89 48.39
CA ARG A 154 -33.13 -13.90 47.30
C ARG A 154 -32.32 -12.66 47.70
N ASP A 155 -32.06 -11.81 46.72
CA ASP A 155 -31.24 -10.62 46.89
C ASP A 155 -31.95 -9.50 47.66
N ALA A 156 -33.19 -9.19 47.27
CA ALA A 156 -33.98 -8.11 47.86
C ALA A 156 -35.41 -8.58 48.19
N THR A 157 -36.00 -8.00 49.24
CA THR A 157 -37.38 -8.25 49.67
C THR A 157 -38.38 -8.01 48.53
N VAL A 158 -38.21 -6.91 47.80
CA VAL A 158 -39.03 -6.55 46.62
C VAL A 158 -38.92 -7.54 45.45
N ASN A 159 -37.88 -8.39 45.42
CA ASN A 159 -37.69 -9.45 44.41
C ASN A 159 -38.03 -10.84 44.94
N ALA A 160 -38.51 -10.93 46.16
CA ALA A 160 -38.90 -12.15 46.86
C ALA A 160 -40.43 -12.32 46.94
N LEU A 161 -41.15 -11.58 46.11
CA LEU A 161 -42.60 -11.67 45.95
C LEU A 161 -42.97 -12.80 44.99
N PHE A 162 -44.08 -13.48 45.27
CA PHE A 162 -44.66 -14.51 44.43
C PHE A 162 -46.09 -14.17 44.07
N TYR A 163 -46.53 -14.55 42.89
CA TYR A 163 -47.92 -14.50 42.46
C TYR A 163 -48.42 -15.93 42.26
N ASN A 164 -49.33 -16.36 43.12
CA ASN A 164 -49.86 -17.72 43.11
C ASN A 164 -50.86 -17.86 41.96
N LEU A 165 -50.59 -18.77 41.03
CA LEU A 165 -51.43 -18.91 39.83
C LEU A 165 -52.82 -19.47 40.16
N VAL A 166 -52.96 -20.25 41.22
CA VAL A 166 -54.24 -20.84 41.64
C VAL A 166 -55.11 -19.79 42.33
N THR A 167 -54.59 -19.17 43.39
CA THR A 167 -55.37 -18.21 44.19
C THR A 167 -55.50 -16.85 43.50
N GLY A 168 -54.56 -16.48 42.64
CA GLY A 168 -54.49 -15.15 42.03
C GLY A 168 -54.05 -14.05 43.02
N GLU A 169 -53.43 -14.44 44.13
CA GLU A 169 -52.95 -13.51 45.16
C GLU A 169 -51.43 -13.36 45.12
N VAL A 170 -50.94 -12.20 45.57
CA VAL A 170 -49.51 -11.96 45.80
C VAL A 170 -49.14 -12.46 47.19
N GLU A 171 -48.21 -13.39 47.24
CA GLU A 171 -47.64 -13.94 48.47
C GLU A 171 -46.33 -13.19 48.80
N ASP A 172 -46.25 -12.67 50.03
CA ASP A 172 -45.09 -11.97 50.57
C ASP A 172 -44.68 -12.61 51.91
N PHE A 173 -43.49 -13.21 51.92
CA PHE A 173 -42.96 -13.93 53.08
C PHE A 173 -41.89 -13.14 53.85
N VAL A 174 -41.44 -12.00 53.31
CA VAL A 174 -40.24 -11.30 53.81
C VAL A 174 -40.43 -9.77 53.92
N GLY A 175 -41.65 -9.28 53.74
CA GLY A 175 -41.98 -7.86 53.81
C GLY A 175 -41.64 -7.07 52.54
N GLY A 176 -41.67 -7.71 51.37
CA GLY A 176 -41.43 -7.07 50.08
C GLY A 176 -42.51 -6.06 49.67
N LEU A 177 -43.78 -6.24 50.03
CA LEU A 177 -44.87 -5.32 49.72
C LEU A 177 -44.74 -3.96 50.42
N PRO A 178 -44.52 -3.88 51.75
CA PRO A 178 -44.31 -2.60 52.41
C PRO A 178 -43.02 -1.91 51.95
N ASP A 179 -41.95 -2.66 51.66
CA ASP A 179 -40.72 -2.10 51.10
C ASP A 179 -40.92 -1.56 49.67
N LEU A 180 -41.74 -2.24 48.86
CA LEU A 180 -42.11 -1.78 47.52
C LEU A 180 -42.91 -0.47 47.56
N GLU A 181 -43.85 -0.34 48.50
CA GLU A 181 -44.65 0.88 48.73
C GLU A 181 -43.78 2.04 49.25
N ALA A 182 -42.82 1.74 50.14
CA ALA A 182 -41.90 2.74 50.70
C ALA A 182 -40.74 3.12 49.77
N GLY A 183 -40.53 2.40 48.67
CA GLY A 183 -39.41 2.62 47.76
C GLY A 183 -38.06 2.24 48.37
N ILE A 184 -38.00 1.13 49.13
CA ILE A 184 -36.83 0.67 49.88
C ILE A 184 -36.31 -0.64 49.30
N ILE A 185 -34.99 -0.74 49.16
CA ILE A 185 -34.27 -1.97 48.85
C ILE A 185 -33.68 -2.52 50.15
N ARG A 186 -34.23 -3.65 50.63
CA ARG A 186 -33.76 -4.37 51.82
C ARG A 186 -33.44 -5.83 51.49
N THR A 187 -32.52 -6.44 52.22
CA THR A 187 -32.23 -7.88 52.13
C THR A 187 -33.30 -8.70 52.87
N PRO A 188 -33.71 -9.89 52.37
CA PRO A 188 -34.68 -10.75 53.07
C PRO A 188 -34.18 -11.34 54.40
N MET A 189 -32.86 -11.48 54.53
CA MET A 189 -32.18 -11.96 55.75
C MET A 189 -31.21 -10.88 56.24
N GLU A 190 -30.48 -11.20 57.31
CA GLU A 190 -29.43 -10.34 57.85
C GLU A 190 -28.43 -9.95 56.73
N PRO A 191 -28.10 -8.65 56.57
CA PRO A 191 -27.32 -8.17 55.43
C PRO A 191 -25.92 -8.78 55.33
N LEU A 192 -25.22 -8.96 56.45
CA LEU A 192 -23.86 -9.50 56.45
C LEU A 192 -23.86 -10.94 55.94
N GLN A 193 -24.72 -11.80 56.48
CA GLN A 193 -24.92 -13.16 56.00
C GLN A 193 -25.26 -13.18 54.51
N THR A 194 -26.21 -12.34 54.08
CA THR A 194 -26.64 -12.24 52.68
C THR A 194 -25.48 -11.94 51.73
N PHE A 195 -24.57 -11.04 52.11
CA PHE A 195 -23.42 -10.67 51.29
C PHE A 195 -22.24 -11.64 51.43
N MET A 196 -22.11 -12.35 52.54
CA MET A 196 -21.11 -13.41 52.71
C MET A 196 -21.46 -14.64 51.87
N ASP A 197 -22.76 -14.96 51.74
CA ASP A 197 -23.29 -16.07 50.93
C ASP A 197 -23.11 -15.82 49.42
N ASP A 198 -23.52 -14.65 48.90
CA ASP A 198 -23.21 -14.22 47.52
C ASP A 198 -22.86 -12.73 47.47
N PRO A 199 -21.56 -12.38 47.49
CA PRO A 199 -21.12 -10.99 47.44
C PRO A 199 -21.62 -10.21 46.21
N LEU A 200 -22.00 -10.86 45.10
CA LEU A 200 -22.55 -10.17 43.93
C LEU A 200 -23.88 -9.46 44.25
N ARG A 201 -24.59 -9.87 45.31
CA ARG A 201 -25.85 -9.23 45.74
C ARG A 201 -25.65 -7.75 46.03
N VAL A 202 -24.47 -7.33 46.50
CA VAL A 202 -24.12 -5.91 46.69
C VAL A 202 -24.35 -5.11 45.40
N LEU A 203 -23.77 -5.55 44.27
CA LEU A 203 -23.94 -4.88 42.97
C LEU A 203 -25.37 -5.00 42.44
N ARG A 204 -26.07 -6.09 42.74
CA ARG A 204 -27.48 -6.26 42.37
C ARG A 204 -28.37 -5.27 43.11
N LEU A 205 -28.16 -5.06 44.41
CA LEU A 205 -28.90 -4.07 45.19
C LEU A 205 -28.66 -2.66 44.66
N VAL A 206 -27.41 -2.30 44.35
CA VAL A 206 -27.09 -1.03 43.67
C VAL A 206 -27.87 -0.89 42.37
N ARG A 207 -27.88 -1.94 41.53
CA ARG A 207 -28.64 -1.96 40.27
C ARG A 207 -30.14 -1.82 40.49
N PHE A 208 -30.72 -2.48 41.49
CA PHE A 208 -32.16 -2.37 41.75
C PHE A 208 -32.52 -0.98 42.29
N ALA A 209 -31.73 -0.44 43.20
CA ALA A 209 -31.89 0.91 43.73
C ALA A 209 -31.88 1.94 42.60
N SER A 210 -30.89 1.88 41.70
CA SER A 210 -30.81 2.80 40.57
C SER A 210 -31.89 2.56 39.51
N ARG A 211 -32.18 1.30 39.13
CA ARG A 211 -33.21 0.98 38.14
C ARG A 211 -34.60 1.45 38.59
N LEU A 212 -34.94 1.26 39.87
CA LEU A 212 -36.27 1.54 40.41
C LEU A 212 -36.39 2.97 40.99
N GLY A 213 -35.27 3.67 41.17
CA GLY A 213 -35.23 4.96 41.88
C GLY A 213 -35.48 4.81 43.38
N PHE A 214 -35.16 3.65 43.95
CA PHE A 214 -35.38 3.31 45.35
C PHE A 214 -34.14 3.60 46.19
N ARG A 215 -34.32 3.74 47.50
CA ARG A 215 -33.21 3.91 48.45
C ARG A 215 -32.84 2.57 49.07
N ILE A 216 -31.56 2.33 49.31
CA ILE A 216 -31.13 1.14 50.05
C ILE A 216 -31.35 1.41 51.55
N ASP A 217 -31.84 0.41 52.28
CA ASP A 217 -32.01 0.49 53.73
C ASP A 217 -30.68 0.83 54.42
N LYS A 218 -30.69 1.74 55.40
CA LYS A 218 -29.47 2.26 56.02
C LYS A 218 -28.62 1.16 56.67
N ALA A 219 -29.24 0.18 57.32
CA ALA A 219 -28.51 -0.92 57.93
C ALA A 219 -27.86 -1.83 56.87
N VAL A 220 -28.50 -1.97 55.71
CA VAL A 220 -27.94 -2.68 54.56
C VAL A 220 -26.76 -1.90 53.97
N GLU A 221 -26.89 -0.58 53.80
CA GLU A 221 -25.82 0.28 53.27
C GLU A 221 -24.55 0.24 54.13
N GLU A 222 -24.69 0.28 55.47
CA GLU A 222 -23.56 0.19 56.40
C GLU A 222 -22.77 -1.11 56.22
N VAL A 223 -23.46 -2.24 56.02
CA VAL A 223 -22.82 -3.54 55.81
C VAL A 223 -22.22 -3.67 54.40
N MET A 224 -22.84 -3.05 53.37
CA MET A 224 -22.27 -3.04 52.02
C MET A 224 -20.90 -2.36 51.96
N ALA A 225 -20.63 -1.42 52.86
CA ALA A 225 -19.36 -0.71 52.98
C ALA A 225 -18.31 -1.44 53.87
N ASP A 226 -18.67 -2.58 54.48
CA ASP A 226 -17.75 -3.35 55.32
C ASP A 226 -16.56 -3.92 54.52
N GLU A 227 -15.36 -3.83 55.08
CA GLU A 227 -14.13 -4.25 54.38
C GLU A 227 -14.13 -5.73 54.00
N ASN A 228 -14.76 -6.61 54.79
CA ASN A 228 -14.82 -8.04 54.49
C ASN A 228 -15.76 -8.32 53.32
N VAL A 229 -16.88 -7.61 53.26
CA VAL A 229 -17.81 -7.67 52.12
C VAL A 229 -17.13 -7.18 50.84
N LEU A 230 -16.45 -6.04 50.88
CA LEU A 230 -15.67 -5.51 49.76
C LEU A 230 -14.59 -6.47 49.29
N ARG A 231 -13.84 -7.06 50.23
CA ARG A 231 -12.80 -8.06 49.94
C ARG A 231 -13.38 -9.30 49.28
N ASN A 232 -14.50 -9.81 49.79
CA ASN A 232 -15.16 -10.98 49.22
C ASN A 232 -15.76 -10.69 47.83
N LEU A 233 -16.32 -9.50 47.61
CA LEU A 233 -16.76 -9.05 46.29
C LEU A 233 -15.57 -9.00 45.30
N LYS A 234 -14.41 -8.53 45.74
CA LYS A 234 -13.20 -8.48 44.91
C LYS A 234 -12.60 -9.86 44.60
N VAL A 235 -12.64 -10.81 45.54
CA VAL A 235 -11.91 -12.08 45.41
C VAL A 235 -12.81 -13.26 44.98
N LYS A 236 -14.01 -13.41 45.58
CA LYS A 236 -14.86 -14.59 45.37
C LYS A 236 -15.69 -14.53 44.08
N ILE A 237 -15.92 -13.34 43.53
CA ILE A 237 -16.80 -13.13 42.37
C ILE A 237 -15.98 -13.08 41.08
N SER A 238 -16.41 -13.86 40.09
CA SER A 238 -15.84 -13.81 38.74
C SER A 238 -16.10 -12.45 38.08
N ARG A 239 -15.12 -11.96 37.33
CA ARG A 239 -15.13 -10.61 36.76
C ARG A 239 -16.19 -10.45 35.67
N GLU A 240 -16.54 -11.53 34.99
CA GLU A 240 -17.63 -11.61 34.01
C GLU A 240 -18.99 -11.30 34.68
N ARG A 241 -19.24 -11.84 35.89
CA ARG A 241 -20.50 -11.60 36.61
C ARG A 241 -20.60 -10.14 37.10
N ILE A 242 -19.48 -9.52 37.45
CA ILE A 242 -19.44 -8.08 37.75
C ILE A 242 -19.74 -7.26 36.49
N GLY A 243 -19.13 -7.62 35.36
CA GLY A 243 -19.39 -7.03 34.06
C GLY A 243 -20.86 -7.01 33.69
N VAL A 244 -21.55 -8.14 33.85
CA VAL A 244 -23.00 -8.25 33.55
C VAL A 244 -23.85 -7.32 34.42
N GLU A 245 -23.58 -7.23 35.72
CA GLU A 245 -24.34 -6.33 36.59
C GLU A 245 -24.01 -4.85 36.29
N LEU A 246 -22.75 -4.52 36.02
CA LEU A 246 -22.32 -3.18 35.59
C LEU A 246 -22.94 -2.77 34.26
N GLU A 247 -22.94 -3.64 33.26
CA GLU A 247 -23.56 -3.39 31.96
C GLU A 247 -25.05 -3.05 32.12
N LYS A 248 -25.77 -3.81 32.94
CA LYS A 248 -27.19 -3.53 33.22
C LYS A 248 -27.40 -2.22 33.98
N MET A 249 -26.48 -1.82 34.85
CA MET A 249 -26.51 -0.52 35.53
C MET A 249 -26.30 0.63 34.54
N LEU A 250 -25.27 0.54 33.70
CA LEU A 250 -24.87 1.61 32.78
C LEU A 250 -25.80 1.75 31.57
N LYS A 251 -26.43 0.67 31.09
CA LYS A 251 -27.50 0.72 30.09
C LYS A 251 -28.85 1.16 30.68
N GLY A 252 -28.98 1.11 32.00
CA GLY A 252 -30.22 1.39 32.72
C GLY A 252 -30.72 2.84 32.60
N LYS A 253 -31.84 3.10 33.26
CA LYS A 253 -32.51 4.42 33.26
C LYS A 253 -31.74 5.49 34.05
N HIS A 254 -31.09 5.09 35.14
CA HIS A 254 -30.39 6.01 36.06
C HIS A 254 -28.93 5.55 36.31
N PRO A 255 -28.05 5.61 35.29
CA PRO A 255 -26.65 5.18 35.41
C PRO A 255 -25.88 6.05 36.42
N VAL A 256 -26.13 7.36 36.48
CA VAL A 256 -25.51 8.28 37.46
C VAL A 256 -25.74 7.85 38.90
N GLU A 257 -26.96 7.43 39.25
CA GLU A 257 -27.28 6.95 40.61
C GLU A 257 -26.51 5.68 40.95
N SER A 258 -26.30 4.80 39.97
CA SER A 258 -25.49 3.59 40.17
C SER A 258 -24.04 3.96 40.52
N LEU A 259 -23.47 4.96 39.83
CA LEU A 259 -22.11 5.42 40.09
C LEU A 259 -21.99 6.20 41.40
N ARG A 260 -22.98 7.03 41.76
CA ARG A 260 -23.08 7.68 43.09
C ARG A 260 -23.07 6.65 44.21
N LEU A 261 -23.86 5.58 44.08
CA LEU A 261 -23.91 4.48 45.05
C LEU A 261 -22.58 3.73 45.12
N ILE A 262 -21.97 3.39 43.97
CA ILE A 262 -20.64 2.75 43.93
C ILE A 262 -19.59 3.61 44.63
N ASN A 263 -19.61 4.93 44.40
CA ASN A 263 -18.68 5.87 45.01
C ASN A 263 -18.91 5.97 46.52
N ARG A 264 -20.16 6.24 46.94
CA ARG A 264 -20.55 6.43 48.34
C ARG A 264 -20.27 5.19 49.20
N LEU A 265 -20.49 4.00 48.65
CA LEU A 265 -20.30 2.72 49.33
C LEU A 265 -18.85 2.19 49.23
N GLY A 266 -17.92 2.93 48.62
CA GLY A 266 -16.53 2.52 48.49
C GLY A 266 -16.28 1.31 47.57
N LEU A 267 -17.23 0.99 46.69
CA LEU A 267 -17.18 -0.22 45.84
C LEU A 267 -16.18 -0.09 44.68
N TYR A 268 -15.70 1.11 44.36
CA TYR A 268 -14.88 1.37 43.16
C TYR A 268 -13.69 0.43 43.05
N HIS A 269 -12.87 0.32 44.10
CA HIS A 269 -11.66 -0.52 44.09
C HIS A 269 -11.93 -2.03 44.15
N ALA A 270 -13.16 -2.45 44.38
CA ALA A 270 -13.58 -3.86 44.30
C ALA A 270 -14.09 -4.21 42.89
N VAL A 271 -14.66 -3.24 42.17
CA VAL A 271 -15.26 -3.38 40.84
C VAL A 271 -14.25 -3.09 39.73
N PHE A 272 -13.67 -1.90 39.73
CA PHE A 272 -12.74 -1.42 38.69
C PHE A 272 -11.31 -1.70 39.12
N THR A 273 -10.90 -2.96 39.20
CA THR A 273 -9.57 -3.38 39.66
C THR A 273 -9.14 -4.65 38.96
N VAL A 274 -7.84 -4.93 38.87
CA VAL A 274 -7.31 -6.21 38.38
C VAL A 274 -6.93 -7.09 39.57
N PRO A 275 -7.76 -8.07 39.99
CA PRO A 275 -7.54 -8.79 41.25
C PRO A 275 -6.25 -9.62 41.27
N GLU A 276 -5.81 -10.09 40.10
CA GLU A 276 -4.64 -10.96 39.92
C GLU A 276 -3.32 -10.21 40.11
N ARG A 277 -3.35 -8.87 40.10
CA ARG A 277 -2.16 -8.02 40.15
C ARG A 277 -2.08 -7.27 41.47
N THR A 278 -1.17 -7.69 42.33
CA THR A 278 -0.99 -7.12 43.68
C THR A 278 -0.15 -5.85 43.72
N ASP A 279 0.66 -5.61 42.68
CA ASP A 279 1.55 -4.44 42.51
C ASP A 279 0.88 -3.24 41.81
N MET A 280 -0.39 -3.36 41.41
CA MET A 280 -1.07 -2.30 40.67
C MET A 280 -1.37 -1.07 41.55
N PRO A 281 -1.04 0.16 41.11
CA PRO A 281 -1.40 1.37 41.83
C PRO A 281 -2.92 1.52 41.97
N LYS A 282 -3.36 2.12 43.08
CA LYS A 282 -4.78 2.46 43.30
C LYS A 282 -5.03 3.88 42.79
N PRO A 283 -6.00 4.10 41.88
CA PRO A 283 -6.32 5.44 41.40
C PRO A 283 -6.96 6.28 42.51
N ASP A 284 -6.76 7.60 42.51
CA ASP A 284 -7.47 8.50 43.40
C ASP A 284 -8.88 8.77 42.86
N ILE A 285 -9.89 8.43 43.65
CA ILE A 285 -11.31 8.59 43.31
C ILE A 285 -11.93 9.86 43.93
N SER A 286 -11.15 10.69 44.62
CA SER A 286 -11.62 11.88 45.33
C SER A 286 -12.37 12.88 44.45
N LYS A 287 -12.06 12.91 43.14
CA LYS A 287 -12.67 13.78 42.13
C LYS A 287 -13.51 13.03 41.09
N TRP A 288 -13.73 11.73 41.29
CA TRP A 288 -14.40 10.89 40.30
C TRP A 288 -15.86 11.31 40.05
N ASP A 289 -16.50 11.86 41.08
CA ASP A 289 -17.85 12.43 41.01
C ASP A 289 -18.01 13.47 39.91
N ARG A 290 -17.04 14.37 39.77
CA ARG A 290 -17.05 15.40 38.72
C ARG A 290 -17.23 14.82 37.33
N ALA A 291 -16.62 13.67 37.04
CA ALA A 291 -16.70 13.03 35.72
C ALA A 291 -18.12 12.51 35.43
N TYR A 292 -18.69 11.68 36.31
CA TYR A 292 -20.01 11.11 36.04
C TYR A 292 -21.16 12.11 36.22
N GLU A 293 -21.00 13.13 37.07
CA GLU A 293 -21.94 14.25 37.19
C GLU A 293 -21.94 15.13 35.94
N CYS A 294 -20.75 15.39 35.38
CA CYS A 294 -20.64 16.08 34.11
C CYS A 294 -21.31 15.29 32.98
N LEU A 295 -21.08 13.97 32.92
CA LEU A 295 -21.74 13.15 31.90
C LEU A 295 -23.27 13.15 32.05
N PHE A 296 -23.79 13.09 33.28
CA PHE A 296 -25.22 13.24 33.57
C PHE A 296 -25.76 14.60 33.11
N PHE A 297 -25.01 15.68 33.39
CA PHE A 297 -25.36 17.02 32.95
C PHE A 297 -25.41 17.12 31.42
N LEU A 298 -24.43 16.55 30.71
CA LEU A 298 -24.42 16.54 29.24
C LEU A 298 -25.61 15.75 28.68
N GLU A 299 -25.91 14.57 29.22
CA GLU A 299 -27.05 13.74 28.81
C GLU A 299 -28.40 14.43 29.06
N SER A 300 -28.53 15.11 30.20
CA SER A 300 -29.76 15.81 30.59
C SER A 300 -30.00 17.09 29.78
N ASN A 301 -28.93 17.73 29.31
CA ASN A 301 -28.98 18.94 28.47
C ASN A 301 -28.78 18.63 26.99
N ASN A 302 -29.44 17.56 26.52
CA ASN A 302 -29.43 17.16 25.12
C ASN A 302 -30.25 18.15 24.28
N THR A 303 -29.56 19.08 23.62
CA THR A 303 -30.13 20.10 22.73
C THR A 303 -29.40 20.07 21.39
N PRO A 304 -30.03 20.55 20.30
CA PRO A 304 -29.38 20.62 19.00
C PRO A 304 -28.01 21.33 19.05
N GLY A 305 -26.94 20.62 18.67
CA GLY A 305 -25.56 21.14 18.67
C GLY A 305 -24.81 21.01 20.00
N SER A 306 -25.43 20.45 21.05
CA SER A 306 -24.73 20.25 22.32
C SER A 306 -23.66 19.15 22.22
N ILE A 307 -22.65 19.21 23.10
CA ILE A 307 -21.59 18.19 23.23
C ILE A 307 -22.15 16.76 23.21
N TRP A 308 -23.25 16.52 23.94
CA TRP A 308 -23.88 15.20 23.99
C TRP A 308 -24.38 14.74 22.61
N GLN A 309 -25.12 15.60 21.91
CA GLN A 309 -25.66 15.25 20.59
C GLN A 309 -24.56 15.07 19.54
N LEU A 310 -23.48 15.85 19.62
CA LEU A 310 -22.36 15.76 18.68
C LEU A 310 -21.51 14.49 18.88
N LEU A 311 -21.37 14.02 20.13
CA LEU A 311 -20.46 12.93 20.48
C LEU A 311 -21.14 11.59 20.74
N VAL A 312 -22.39 11.57 21.23
CA VAL A 312 -23.11 10.37 21.64
C VAL A 312 -24.40 10.23 20.81
N SER A 313 -24.34 9.40 19.77
CA SER A 313 -25.43 9.28 18.78
C SER A 313 -26.20 7.96 18.82
N THR A 314 -25.73 6.96 19.58
CA THR A 314 -26.35 5.62 19.64
C THR A 314 -26.45 5.12 21.07
N GLU A 315 -27.36 4.18 21.35
CA GLU A 315 -27.46 3.51 22.65
C GLU A 315 -26.17 2.77 23.05
N GLU A 316 -25.44 2.24 22.07
CA GLU A 316 -24.12 1.64 22.33
C GLU A 316 -23.10 2.70 22.76
N ALA A 317 -23.05 3.84 22.05
CA ALA A 317 -22.19 4.96 22.42
C ALA A 317 -22.53 5.53 23.80
N ARG A 318 -23.82 5.58 24.16
CA ARG A 318 -24.29 5.96 25.50
C ARG A 318 -23.73 5.02 26.57
N TYR A 319 -23.84 3.70 26.37
CA TYR A 319 -23.26 2.72 27.28
C TYR A 319 -21.73 2.86 27.41
N PHE A 320 -21.03 3.07 26.29
CA PHE A 320 -19.58 3.27 26.30
C PHE A 320 -19.17 4.58 26.97
N ALA A 321 -19.91 5.67 26.77
CA ALA A 321 -19.70 6.94 27.45
C ALA A 321 -19.77 6.78 28.98
N TRP A 322 -20.81 6.10 29.47
CA TRP A 322 -20.97 5.79 30.89
C TRP A 322 -19.85 4.88 31.41
N SER A 323 -19.37 3.94 30.60
CA SER A 323 -18.23 3.06 30.95
C SER A 323 -16.90 3.82 30.96
N LEU A 324 -16.72 4.82 30.09
CA LEU A 324 -15.54 5.67 30.06
C LEU A 324 -15.48 6.57 31.29
N ALA A 325 -16.63 7.09 31.75
CA ALA A 325 -16.72 7.84 33.00
C ALA A 325 -16.26 7.04 34.22
N THR A 326 -16.44 5.71 34.23
CA THR A 326 -15.94 4.87 35.33
C THR A 326 -14.43 4.67 35.33
N LEU A 327 -13.76 4.99 34.22
CA LEU A 327 -12.33 4.73 34.02
C LEU A 327 -11.47 5.99 34.12
N THR A 328 -12.07 7.19 34.24
CA THR A 328 -11.32 8.45 34.35
C THR A 328 -10.31 8.49 35.50
N PRO A 329 -10.54 7.88 36.69
CA PRO A 329 -9.54 7.91 37.77
C PRO A 329 -8.24 7.18 37.40
N TRP A 330 -8.28 6.24 36.45
CA TRP A 330 -7.10 5.50 36.00
C TRP A 330 -6.16 6.33 35.11
N GLU A 331 -6.63 7.45 34.57
CA GLU A 331 -5.85 8.32 33.67
C GLU A 331 -4.76 9.13 34.41
N GLN A 332 -4.90 9.29 35.73
CA GLN A 332 -3.93 9.99 36.57
C GLN A 332 -2.63 9.20 36.79
N LEU A 333 -2.63 7.90 36.47
CA LEU A 333 -1.55 6.98 36.79
C LEU A 333 -0.65 6.78 35.58
N PRO A 334 0.68 6.66 35.79
CA PRO A 334 1.60 6.38 34.70
C PRO A 334 1.40 4.96 34.17
N ASP A 335 1.60 4.80 32.86
CA ASP A 335 1.58 3.51 32.20
C ASP A 335 2.70 2.58 32.69
N ASP A 336 2.44 1.27 32.60
CA ASP A 336 3.45 0.25 32.86
C ASP A 336 4.62 0.34 31.87
N PRO A 337 5.85 -0.05 32.29
CA PRO A 337 6.97 -0.14 31.37
C PRO A 337 6.68 -1.12 30.21
N PRO A 338 7.30 -0.90 29.03
CA PRO A 338 7.07 -1.74 27.86
C PRO A 338 7.43 -3.21 28.14
N LEU A 339 6.68 -4.12 27.50
CA LEU A 339 6.84 -5.56 27.67
C LEU A 339 8.20 -6.04 27.15
N LYS A 340 8.72 -7.16 27.68
CA LYS A 340 10.00 -7.78 27.23
C LYS A 340 10.10 -8.06 25.72
N SER A 341 8.97 -8.10 25.02
CA SER A 341 8.88 -8.26 23.56
C SER A 341 9.06 -6.95 22.76
N GLY A 342 9.28 -5.82 23.45
CA GLY A 342 9.37 -4.49 22.84
C GLY A 342 8.02 -3.85 22.50
N LYS A 343 6.88 -4.53 22.78
CA LYS A 343 5.53 -3.97 22.59
C LYS A 343 5.15 -3.07 23.77
N ALA A 344 4.54 -1.92 23.48
CA ALA A 344 3.97 -1.04 24.50
C ALA A 344 2.95 -1.79 25.37
N ALA A 345 2.97 -1.55 26.67
CA ALA A 345 2.00 -2.10 27.60
C ALA A 345 0.58 -1.60 27.27
N LEU A 346 -0.43 -2.33 27.75
CA LEU A 346 -1.80 -1.85 27.71
C LEU A 346 -1.97 -0.77 28.79
N PRO A 347 -2.66 0.35 28.50
CA PRO A 347 -2.92 1.37 29.52
C PRO A 347 -3.62 0.78 30.74
N LEU A 348 -3.35 1.31 31.93
CA LEU A 348 -3.93 0.79 33.18
C LEU A 348 -5.46 0.82 33.16
N ALA A 349 -6.06 1.88 32.59
CA ALA A 349 -7.51 1.97 32.37
C ALA A 349 -8.05 0.81 31.50
N THR A 350 -7.28 0.41 30.48
CA THR A 350 -7.64 -0.73 29.61
C THR A 350 -7.52 -2.05 30.35
N GLN A 351 -6.48 -2.23 31.16
CA GLN A 351 -6.31 -3.42 31.99
C GLN A 351 -7.47 -3.53 33.01
N ALA A 352 -7.83 -2.43 33.66
CA ALA A 352 -8.96 -2.38 34.58
C ALA A 352 -10.30 -2.70 33.90
N ALA A 353 -10.50 -2.25 32.65
CA ALA A 353 -11.70 -2.59 31.89
C ALA A 353 -11.75 -4.08 31.50
N ARG A 354 -10.64 -4.58 30.93
CA ARG A 354 -10.54 -5.97 30.43
C ARG A 354 -10.56 -6.99 31.53
N GLU A 355 -9.84 -6.76 32.62
CA GLU A 355 -9.71 -7.75 33.68
C GLU A 355 -10.62 -7.48 34.87
N GLY A 356 -11.01 -6.22 35.12
CA GLY A 356 -11.82 -5.87 36.28
C GLY A 356 -13.32 -6.14 36.11
N PHE A 357 -13.86 -5.88 34.93
CA PHE A 357 -15.27 -6.19 34.64
C PHE A 357 -15.48 -6.88 33.30
N LYS A 358 -14.42 -7.40 32.67
CA LYS A 358 -14.47 -8.18 31.41
C LYS A 358 -15.23 -7.42 30.32
N ALA A 359 -14.82 -6.16 30.11
CA ALA A 359 -15.36 -5.30 29.07
C ALA A 359 -15.33 -5.97 27.68
N PRO A 360 -16.34 -5.73 26.82
CA PRO A 360 -16.30 -6.17 25.43
C PRO A 360 -15.03 -5.67 24.72
N ASN A 361 -14.53 -6.44 23.74
CA ASN A 361 -13.33 -6.06 22.98
C ASN A 361 -13.42 -4.66 22.38
N LYS A 362 -14.58 -4.33 21.78
CA LYS A 362 -14.83 -3.00 21.21
C LYS A 362 -14.69 -1.88 22.25
N LEU A 363 -15.26 -2.05 23.44
CA LEU A 363 -15.10 -1.07 24.54
C LEU A 363 -13.64 -0.98 24.98
N SER A 364 -12.94 -2.10 25.08
CA SER A 364 -11.52 -2.14 25.45
C SER A 364 -10.64 -1.40 24.44
N ASP A 365 -10.95 -1.51 23.15
CA ASP A 365 -10.27 -0.79 22.07
C ASP A 365 -10.55 0.73 22.15
N VAL A 366 -11.80 1.12 22.46
CA VAL A 366 -12.17 2.52 22.69
C VAL A 366 -11.41 3.11 23.88
N VAL A 367 -11.33 2.40 25.01
CA VAL A 367 -10.57 2.85 26.19
C VAL A 367 -9.08 3.00 25.84
N THR A 368 -8.52 2.03 25.12
CA THR A 368 -7.10 2.05 24.71
C THR A 368 -6.79 3.24 23.82
N THR A 369 -7.64 3.50 22.83
CA THR A 369 -7.46 4.58 21.86
C THR A 369 -7.72 5.94 22.48
N ALA A 370 -8.74 6.06 23.33
CA ALA A 370 -9.03 7.28 24.08
C ALA A 370 -7.84 7.73 24.94
N HIS A 371 -7.20 6.80 25.67
CA HIS A 371 -5.98 7.09 26.43
C HIS A 371 -4.83 7.54 25.50
N ARG A 372 -4.53 6.75 24.46
CA ARG A 372 -3.35 6.98 23.60
C ARG A 372 -3.44 8.24 22.74
N HIS A 373 -4.63 8.62 22.29
CA HIS A 373 -4.83 9.79 21.43
C HIS A 373 -5.14 11.06 22.21
N ARG A 374 -5.41 10.98 23.52
CA ARG A 374 -5.69 12.15 24.37
C ARG A 374 -4.64 13.26 24.27
N PRO A 375 -3.31 13.01 24.28
CA PRO A 375 -2.33 14.07 24.10
C PRO A 375 -2.47 14.83 22.78
N ALA A 376 -2.70 14.11 21.68
CA ALA A 376 -2.90 14.71 20.35
C ALA A 376 -4.23 15.49 20.26
N ILE A 377 -5.30 14.98 20.88
CA ILE A 377 -6.58 15.70 21.00
C ILE A 377 -6.38 17.04 21.72
N LEU A 378 -5.65 17.04 22.84
CA LEU A 378 -5.40 18.25 23.62
C LEU A 378 -4.51 19.25 22.86
N GLU A 379 -3.56 18.77 22.07
CA GLU A 379 -2.74 19.62 21.19
C GLU A 379 -3.61 20.35 20.15
N LEU A 380 -4.53 19.64 19.49
CA LEU A 380 -5.45 20.26 18.54
C LEU A 380 -6.42 21.23 19.22
N LYS A 381 -6.89 20.89 20.43
CA LYS A 381 -7.71 21.80 21.22
C LYS A 381 -6.94 23.08 21.56
N ALA A 382 -5.68 22.98 21.98
CA ALA A 382 -4.85 24.13 22.29
C ALA A 382 -4.62 25.04 21.07
N ILE A 383 -4.49 24.47 19.87
CA ILE A 383 -4.42 25.24 18.62
C ILE A 383 -5.66 26.13 18.42
N VAL A 384 -6.86 25.60 18.70
CA VAL A 384 -8.12 26.34 18.59
C VAL A 384 -8.26 27.37 19.71
N ASP A 385 -7.98 26.97 20.96
CA ASP A 385 -8.06 27.87 22.12
C ASP A 385 -7.11 29.08 21.97
N GLU A 386 -5.88 28.85 21.47
CA GLU A 386 -4.85 29.88 21.25
C GLU A 386 -5.02 30.63 19.92
N LYS A 387 -6.01 30.26 19.09
CA LYS A 387 -6.27 30.84 17.76
C LYS A 387 -5.04 30.86 16.85
N LYS A 388 -4.24 29.79 16.89
CA LYS A 388 -3.07 29.65 16.00
C LYS A 388 -3.53 29.55 14.55
N ASP A 389 -2.70 30.01 13.61
CA ASP A 389 -3.02 29.95 12.17
C ASP A 389 -3.36 28.52 11.69
N GLU A 390 -2.76 27.52 12.33
CA GLU A 390 -3.01 26.10 12.11
C GLU A 390 -4.47 25.67 12.35
N MET A 391 -5.28 26.46 13.08
CA MET A 391 -6.70 26.15 13.29
C MET A 391 -7.48 26.09 11.96
N LYS A 392 -6.99 26.76 10.90
CA LYS A 392 -7.61 26.76 9.57
C LYS A 392 -7.22 25.53 8.74
N ASP A 393 -6.29 24.71 9.20
CA ASP A 393 -5.82 23.52 8.48
C ASP A 393 -6.84 22.37 8.60
N ARG A 394 -7.83 22.38 7.72
CA ARG A 394 -8.89 21.35 7.67
C ARG A 394 -8.33 19.93 7.56
N ALA A 395 -7.22 19.73 6.85
CA ALA A 395 -6.61 18.42 6.70
C ALA A 395 -5.89 17.93 7.96
N LYS A 396 -5.21 18.81 8.68
CA LYS A 396 -4.60 18.46 9.97
C LYS A 396 -5.63 17.87 10.93
N PHE A 397 -6.77 18.55 11.12
CA PHE A 397 -7.83 18.08 12.01
C PHE A 397 -8.55 16.84 11.45
N GLY A 398 -8.86 16.83 10.15
CA GLY A 398 -9.53 15.70 9.51
C GLY A 398 -8.69 14.42 9.53
N MET A 399 -7.39 14.50 9.27
CA MET A 399 -6.48 13.35 9.32
C MET A 399 -6.28 12.84 10.75
N ALA A 400 -6.21 13.74 11.74
CA ALA A 400 -6.15 13.33 13.14
C ALA A 400 -7.41 12.54 13.56
N ILE A 401 -8.61 13.01 13.19
CA ILE A 401 -9.87 12.29 13.44
C ILE A 401 -9.84 10.88 12.82
N ARG A 402 -9.29 10.74 11.61
CA ARG A 402 -9.15 9.44 10.95
C ARG A 402 -8.16 8.52 11.65
N GLU A 403 -7.03 9.06 12.10
CA GLU A 403 -6.05 8.30 12.88
C GLU A 403 -6.65 7.78 14.18
N TRP A 404 -7.39 8.63 14.89
CA TRP A 404 -8.08 8.27 16.13
C TRP A 404 -9.10 7.15 15.91
N ASP A 405 -9.78 7.13 14.77
CA ASP A 405 -10.81 6.14 14.45
C ASP A 405 -10.23 4.81 13.89
N ALA A 406 -8.96 4.77 13.47
CA ALA A 406 -8.39 3.64 12.72
C ALA A 406 -8.42 2.29 13.46
N ARG A 407 -8.28 2.29 14.80
CA ARG A 407 -8.31 1.06 15.62
C ARG A 407 -9.67 0.76 16.23
N ALA A 408 -10.53 1.76 16.39
CA ALA A 408 -11.85 1.64 17.03
C ALA A 408 -12.89 2.34 16.15
N VAL A 409 -13.18 1.74 14.99
CA VAL A 409 -13.99 2.34 13.92
C VAL A 409 -15.33 2.86 14.45
N GLY A 410 -15.64 4.12 14.14
CA GLY A 410 -16.84 4.84 14.54
C GLY A 410 -16.83 5.39 15.98
N SER A 411 -15.68 5.40 16.66
CA SER A 411 -15.60 5.69 18.10
C SER A 411 -14.73 6.90 18.48
N TRP A 412 -14.12 7.61 17.52
CA TRP A 412 -13.30 8.80 17.81
C TRP A 412 -14.03 9.87 18.64
N ARG A 413 -15.35 10.01 18.47
CA ARG A 413 -16.20 10.91 19.27
C ARG A 413 -16.17 10.60 20.77
N LEU A 414 -16.12 9.32 21.12
CA LEU A 414 -16.04 8.87 22.50
C LEU A 414 -14.66 9.14 23.10
N GLN A 415 -13.61 9.25 22.28
CA GLN A 415 -12.26 9.62 22.73
C GLN A 415 -12.19 11.12 23.09
N LEU A 416 -12.88 11.98 22.33
CA LEU A 416 -13.09 13.38 22.71
C LEU A 416 -13.89 13.47 24.01
N LEU A 417 -15.00 12.73 24.12
CA LEU A 417 -15.80 12.71 25.34
C LEU A 417 -14.97 12.27 26.55
N PHE A 418 -14.18 11.21 26.43
CA PHE A 418 -13.28 10.78 27.51
C PHE A 418 -12.29 11.90 27.90
N SER A 419 -11.74 12.62 26.92
CA SER A 419 -10.84 13.76 27.18
C SER A 419 -11.54 14.88 27.96
N ILE A 420 -12.81 15.19 27.63
CA ILE A 420 -13.66 16.15 28.37
C ILE A 420 -13.83 15.69 29.82
N LEU A 421 -14.20 14.42 30.02
CA LEU A 421 -14.46 13.87 31.36
C LEU A 421 -13.21 13.87 32.25
N VAL A 422 -12.04 13.55 31.68
CA VAL A 422 -10.75 13.63 32.39
C VAL A 422 -10.40 15.08 32.71
N ASP A 423 -10.56 16.02 31.77
CA ASP A 423 -10.29 17.44 32.03
C ASP A 423 -11.16 18.00 33.16
N ILE A 424 -12.44 17.61 33.21
CA ILE A 424 -13.37 17.99 34.29
C ILE A 424 -12.99 17.35 35.63
N ALA A 425 -12.54 16.09 35.63
CA ALA A 425 -12.08 15.43 36.84
C ALA A 425 -10.83 16.13 37.41
N GLU A 426 -9.89 16.54 36.56
CA GLU A 426 -8.58 17.01 36.99
C GLU A 426 -8.46 18.53 37.24
N ARG A 427 -9.19 19.37 36.50
CA ARG A 427 -8.99 20.83 36.53
C ARG A 427 -9.53 21.50 37.80
N THR A 428 -8.95 22.68 38.08
CA THR A 428 -9.36 23.59 39.17
C THR A 428 -10.37 24.66 38.73
N SER A 429 -10.50 24.88 37.41
CA SER A 429 -11.46 25.82 36.80
C SER A 429 -12.92 25.36 36.99
N THR A 430 -13.87 26.27 36.77
CA THR A 430 -15.30 25.93 36.85
C THR A 430 -15.70 24.97 35.71
N GLN A 431 -16.67 24.09 35.97
CA GLN A 431 -17.19 23.15 34.96
C GLN A 431 -17.65 23.89 33.69
N GLU A 432 -18.31 25.04 33.86
CA GLU A 432 -18.83 25.86 32.76
C GLU A 432 -17.71 26.38 31.84
N GLU A 433 -16.60 26.88 32.39
CA GLU A 433 -15.45 27.32 31.61
C GLU A 433 -14.82 26.20 30.79
N VAL A 434 -14.66 25.02 31.39
CA VAL A 434 -14.08 23.85 30.71
C VAL A 434 -15.00 23.37 29.59
N LEU A 435 -16.29 23.23 29.87
CA LEU A 435 -17.27 22.81 28.86
C LEU A 435 -17.41 23.82 27.73
N LEU A 436 -17.35 25.12 28.01
CA LEU A 436 -17.36 26.16 26.98
C LEU A 436 -16.15 26.04 26.04
N GLY A 437 -14.95 25.82 26.58
CA GLY A 437 -13.76 25.60 25.77
C GLY A 437 -13.83 24.35 24.89
N TRP A 438 -14.45 23.27 25.39
CA TRP A 438 -14.70 22.06 24.59
C TRP A 438 -15.81 22.23 23.57
N GLN A 439 -16.87 22.97 23.89
CA GLN A 439 -17.93 23.32 22.94
C GLN A 439 -17.35 24.14 21.79
N ASN A 440 -16.54 25.17 22.06
CA ASN A 440 -15.86 25.95 21.03
C ASN A 440 -14.99 25.09 20.10
N PHE A 441 -14.29 24.09 20.66
CA PHE A 441 -13.51 23.15 19.87
C PHE A 441 -14.39 22.28 18.97
N LEU A 442 -15.51 21.74 19.49
CA LEU A 442 -16.45 20.95 18.70
C LEU A 442 -17.14 21.79 17.63
N ASP A 443 -17.55 23.02 17.96
CA ASP A 443 -18.12 23.97 17.01
C ASP A 443 -17.14 24.26 15.88
N HIS A 444 -15.84 24.41 16.19
CA HIS A 444 -14.78 24.55 15.18
C HIS A 444 -14.67 23.32 14.26
N LEU A 445 -14.80 22.09 14.81
CA LEU A 445 -14.83 20.87 13.97
C LEU A 445 -16.08 20.80 13.07
N VAL A 446 -17.21 21.34 13.54
CA VAL A 446 -18.45 21.47 12.77
C VAL A 446 -18.28 22.53 11.67
N GLU A 447 -17.70 23.69 11.99
CA GLU A 447 -17.41 24.78 11.04
C GLU A 447 -16.46 24.35 9.93
N LEU A 448 -15.45 23.53 10.26
CA LEU A 448 -14.55 22.93 9.28
C LEU A 448 -15.20 21.81 8.45
N ASP A 449 -16.44 21.39 8.74
CA ASP A 449 -17.12 20.27 8.09
C ASP A 449 -16.28 18.97 8.08
N ILE A 450 -15.75 18.59 9.25
CA ILE A 450 -14.90 17.40 9.40
C ILE A 450 -15.43 16.39 10.42
N MET A 451 -16.64 16.60 10.95
CA MET A 451 -17.31 15.64 11.84
C MET A 451 -17.52 14.25 11.21
N ASN A 452 -17.46 14.16 9.87
CA ASN A 452 -17.54 12.90 9.12
C ASN A 452 -16.20 12.49 8.48
N ALA A 453 -15.07 13.11 8.85
CA ALA A 453 -13.77 12.81 8.26
C ALA A 453 -13.34 11.34 8.43
N ALA A 454 -13.70 10.71 9.55
CA ALA A 454 -13.45 9.28 9.81
C ALA A 454 -14.14 8.36 8.77
N SER A 455 -15.36 8.68 8.35
CA SER A 455 -16.14 7.90 7.38
C SER A 455 -15.96 8.39 5.94
N LEU A 456 -15.19 9.46 5.72
CA LEU A 456 -14.89 9.99 4.40
C LEU A 456 -14.22 8.90 3.55
N ARG A 457 -14.79 8.65 2.37
CA ARG A 457 -14.22 7.71 1.40
C ARG A 457 -13.25 8.47 0.49
N PRO A 458 -12.13 7.84 0.11
CA PRO A 458 -11.26 8.39 -0.92
C PRO A 458 -12.07 8.71 -2.19
N LEU A 459 -11.85 9.87 -2.79
CA LEU A 459 -12.41 10.24 -4.11
C LEU A 459 -12.02 9.19 -5.15
N ILE A 460 -10.83 8.63 -4.98
CA ILE A 460 -10.24 7.60 -5.83
C ILE A 460 -10.17 6.31 -5.02
N ASP A 461 -10.94 5.29 -5.41
CA ASP A 461 -10.87 4.00 -4.74
C ASP A 461 -9.55 3.26 -5.05
N GLY A 462 -9.17 2.30 -4.21
CA GLY A 462 -7.91 1.58 -4.39
C GLY A 462 -7.81 0.78 -5.70
N LYS A 463 -8.95 0.41 -6.31
CA LYS A 463 -8.97 -0.27 -7.61
C LYS A 463 -8.74 0.71 -8.74
N TYR A 464 -9.32 1.90 -8.68
CA TYR A 464 -9.10 3.00 -9.61
C TYR A 464 -7.67 3.51 -9.46
N LEU A 465 -7.18 3.75 -8.25
CA LEU A 465 -5.81 4.21 -8.01
C LEU A 465 -4.79 3.16 -8.49
N SER A 466 -5.02 1.87 -8.25
CA SER A 466 -4.20 0.80 -8.82
C SER A 466 -4.33 0.66 -10.34
N LYS A 467 -5.51 0.93 -10.90
CA LYS A 467 -5.76 0.92 -12.35
C LYS A 467 -5.07 2.11 -13.04
N GLU A 468 -5.08 3.28 -12.41
CA GLU A 468 -4.57 4.53 -12.96
C GLU A 468 -3.06 4.69 -12.75
N LEU A 469 -2.53 4.27 -11.58
CA LEU A 469 -1.10 4.17 -11.34
C LEU A 469 -0.48 2.92 -11.98
N GLY A 470 -1.31 1.97 -12.44
CA GLY A 470 -0.87 0.73 -13.06
C GLY A 470 -0.11 -0.22 -12.12
N VAL A 471 -0.20 -0.02 -10.80
CA VAL A 471 0.48 -0.83 -9.78
C VAL A 471 -0.54 -1.71 -9.07
N LYS A 472 -0.22 -3.00 -8.92
CA LYS A 472 -1.11 -3.93 -8.22
C LYS A 472 -1.28 -3.55 -6.75
N PRO A 473 -2.49 -3.71 -6.18
CA PRO A 473 -2.75 -3.39 -4.79
C PRO A 473 -1.72 -4.05 -3.87
N GLY A 474 -1.03 -3.24 -3.06
CA GLY A 474 0.03 -3.67 -2.16
C GLY A 474 0.14 -2.77 -0.93
N ARG A 475 1.20 -2.92 -0.13
CA ARG A 475 1.38 -2.14 1.13
C ARG A 475 1.41 -0.62 0.91
N TRP A 476 1.81 -0.16 -0.28
CA TRP A 476 1.85 1.25 -0.67
C TRP A 476 0.45 1.88 -0.82
N LEU A 477 -0.57 1.06 -1.12
CA LEU A 477 -1.91 1.55 -1.43
C LEU A 477 -2.56 2.26 -0.24
N GLY A 478 -2.27 1.80 0.99
CA GLY A 478 -2.73 2.46 2.20
C GLY A 478 -2.19 3.88 2.34
N ALA A 479 -0.87 4.04 2.18
CA ALA A 479 -0.22 5.35 2.25
C ALA A 479 -0.68 6.29 1.11
N ALA A 480 -0.87 5.77 -0.10
CA ALA A 480 -1.35 6.58 -1.22
C ALA A 480 -2.81 7.03 -1.05
N LEU A 481 -3.68 6.16 -0.52
CA LEU A 481 -5.06 6.54 -0.22
C LEU A 481 -5.15 7.58 0.92
N GLU A 482 -4.23 7.54 1.90
CA GLU A 482 -4.13 8.57 2.93
C GLU A 482 -3.78 9.95 2.34
N VAL A 483 -2.89 10.00 1.33
CA VAL A 483 -2.56 11.26 0.64
C VAL A 483 -3.75 11.81 -0.14
N VAL A 484 -4.50 10.94 -0.84
CA VAL A 484 -5.73 11.33 -1.55
C VAL A 484 -6.76 11.91 -0.57
N LEU A 485 -6.90 11.30 0.61
CA LEU A 485 -7.80 11.77 1.65
C LEU A 485 -7.34 13.09 2.28
N GLU A 486 -6.03 13.27 2.51
CA GLU A 486 -5.47 14.52 3.00
C GLU A 486 -5.75 15.67 2.02
N PHE A 487 -5.62 15.41 0.71
CA PHE A 487 -6.00 16.35 -0.35
C PHE A 487 -7.50 16.70 -0.31
N GLN A 488 -8.38 15.69 -0.28
CA GLN A 488 -9.82 15.89 -0.17
C GLN A 488 -10.22 16.70 1.06
N LEU A 489 -9.48 16.55 2.15
CA LEU A 489 -9.71 17.32 3.35
C LEU A 489 -9.25 18.78 3.19
N ARG A 490 -8.20 19.07 2.42
CA ARG A 490 -7.81 20.47 2.10
C ARG A 490 -8.71 21.13 1.05
N HIS A 491 -9.25 20.34 0.13
CA HIS A 491 -10.02 20.81 -1.02
C HIS A 491 -11.40 20.14 -1.07
N PRO A 492 -12.33 20.52 -0.17
CA PRO A 492 -13.68 19.95 -0.13
C PRO A 492 -14.46 20.13 -1.45
N GLU A 493 -14.15 21.20 -2.20
CA GLU A 493 -14.78 21.53 -3.48
C GLU A 493 -14.23 20.74 -4.68
N ALA A 494 -13.12 19.99 -4.51
CA ALA A 494 -12.45 19.33 -5.62
C ALA A 494 -13.14 18.00 -5.98
N GLU A 495 -13.78 17.96 -7.14
CA GLU A 495 -14.47 16.76 -7.66
C GLU A 495 -13.61 15.94 -8.66
N ASP A 496 -12.43 16.44 -9.07
CA ASP A 496 -11.60 15.85 -10.14
C ASP A 496 -10.37 15.05 -9.62
N PRO A 497 -10.24 13.75 -9.95
CA PRO A 497 -9.09 12.90 -9.64
C PRO A 497 -7.71 13.39 -10.13
N ALA A 498 -7.65 14.27 -11.13
CA ALA A 498 -6.38 14.68 -11.75
C ALA A 498 -5.45 15.49 -10.81
N GLY A 499 -6.01 16.24 -9.85
CA GLY A 499 -5.23 17.09 -8.94
C GLY A 499 -4.48 16.33 -7.83
N ALA A 500 -5.01 15.19 -7.37
CA ALA A 500 -4.45 14.43 -6.25
C ALA A 500 -3.15 13.67 -6.62
N VAL A 501 -3.02 13.25 -7.88
CA VAL A 501 -1.80 12.59 -8.41
C VAL A 501 -0.67 13.59 -8.64
N GLU A 502 -1.00 14.84 -8.93
CA GLU A 502 -0.02 15.91 -9.16
C GLU A 502 0.59 16.48 -7.86
N GLU A 503 -0.05 16.26 -6.69
CA GLU A 503 0.42 16.78 -5.39
C GLU A 503 1.38 15.84 -4.64
N ASP A 504 1.30 14.51 -4.83
CA ASP A 504 2.24 13.54 -4.23
C ASP A 504 3.68 13.77 -4.76
N ILE A 505 3.78 14.14 -6.05
CA ILE A 505 5.01 14.59 -6.72
C ILE A 505 5.56 15.88 -6.06
N LYS A 506 4.68 16.82 -5.72
CA LYS A 506 5.06 18.09 -5.05
C LYS A 506 5.49 17.87 -3.60
N ARG A 507 5.00 16.84 -2.89
CA ARG A 507 5.36 16.56 -1.49
C ARG A 507 6.77 16.00 -1.34
N VAL A 508 7.19 15.08 -2.21
CA VAL A 508 8.58 14.58 -2.24
C VAL A 508 9.55 15.70 -2.60
N GLN A 509 9.19 16.55 -3.57
CA GLN A 509 9.97 17.75 -3.90
C GLN A 509 10.08 18.72 -2.71
N LYS A 510 8.98 18.98 -1.99
CA LYS A 510 8.97 19.88 -0.82
C LYS A 510 9.82 19.34 0.32
N ALA A 511 9.76 18.04 0.61
CA ALA A 511 10.61 17.39 1.60
C ALA A 511 12.09 17.51 1.22
N LEU A 512 12.44 17.22 -0.04
CA LEU A 512 13.80 17.39 -0.56
C LEU A 512 14.27 18.85 -0.49
N LEU A 513 13.40 19.83 -0.80
CA LEU A 513 13.75 21.25 -0.75
C LEU A 513 13.99 21.73 0.69
N VAL A 514 13.20 21.25 1.66
CA VAL A 514 13.44 21.50 3.09
C VAL A 514 14.78 20.89 3.52
N THR A 515 15.04 19.62 3.15
CA THR A 515 16.33 18.97 3.42
C THR A 515 17.50 19.76 2.84
N LEU A 516 17.40 20.20 1.58
CA LEU A 516 18.43 21.01 0.93
C LEU A 516 18.66 22.34 1.67
N THR A 517 17.57 23.03 2.04
CA THR A 517 17.65 24.32 2.75
C THR A 517 18.33 24.16 4.11
N CYS A 518 18.05 23.08 4.83
CA CYS A 518 18.75 22.77 6.09
C CYS A 518 20.24 22.52 5.87
N LEU A 519 20.61 21.76 4.83
CA LEU A 519 22.01 21.44 4.51
C LEU A 519 22.80 22.66 4.01
N GLN A 520 22.14 23.67 3.43
CA GLN A 520 22.75 24.93 3.01
C GLN A 520 23.07 25.88 4.18
N HIS A 521 22.61 25.58 5.40
CA HIS A 521 22.90 26.34 6.61
C HIS A 521 23.61 25.47 7.66
N PRO A 522 24.84 25.00 7.38
CA PRO A 522 25.56 24.07 8.25
C PRO A 522 25.78 24.60 9.66
N ASP A 523 25.91 25.92 9.82
CA ASP A 523 26.09 26.62 11.11
C ASP A 523 24.91 26.45 12.08
N LYS A 524 23.75 26.01 11.58
CA LYS A 524 22.53 25.76 12.36
C LYS A 524 22.30 24.29 12.67
N ILE A 525 23.15 23.39 12.17
CA ILE A 525 23.08 21.97 12.45
C ILE A 525 23.79 21.72 13.79
N GLN A 526 23.06 21.21 14.79
CA GLN A 526 23.60 21.01 16.15
C GLN A 526 24.84 20.09 16.15
N GLU A 527 25.87 20.43 16.95
CA GLU A 527 27.22 19.81 16.96
C GLU A 527 27.29 18.28 17.19
N ASN A 528 26.20 17.63 17.62
CA ASN A 528 26.12 16.16 17.66
C ASN A 528 26.06 15.52 16.25
N ALA A 529 25.96 16.33 15.19
CA ALA A 529 25.82 15.93 13.79
C ALA A 529 27.15 15.74 13.05
N SER A 530 28.18 15.16 13.68
CA SER A 530 29.33 14.59 12.96
C SER A 530 29.20 13.07 12.74
N ASP A 531 27.99 12.53 12.91
CA ASP A 531 27.73 11.10 12.78
C ASP A 531 27.61 10.68 11.31
N GLN A 532 28.69 10.07 10.80
CA GLN A 532 28.80 9.49 9.47
C GLN A 532 27.67 8.50 9.15
N ASP A 533 27.10 7.82 10.15
CA ASP A 533 25.96 6.91 9.97
C ASP A 533 24.66 7.68 9.67
N THR A 534 24.49 8.86 10.27
CA THR A 534 23.35 9.74 10.01
C THR A 534 23.42 10.32 8.58
N ALA A 535 24.61 10.74 8.14
CA ALA A 535 24.84 11.18 6.76
C ALA A 535 24.54 10.07 5.75
N ARG A 536 24.97 8.83 6.03
CA ARG A 536 24.66 7.66 5.19
C ARG A 536 23.16 7.38 5.11
N LYS A 537 22.44 7.41 6.25
CA LYS A 537 20.98 7.21 6.30
C LYS A 537 20.25 8.29 5.51
N LEU A 538 20.67 9.55 5.65
CA LEU A 538 20.07 10.67 4.92
C LEU A 538 20.29 10.54 3.41
N ALA A 539 21.51 10.20 2.98
CA ALA A 539 21.83 9.95 1.58
C ALA A 539 20.98 8.81 0.99
N LYS A 540 20.77 7.73 1.76
CA LYS A 540 19.90 6.62 1.36
C LYS A 540 18.43 7.03 1.18
N VAL A 541 17.91 7.85 2.08
CA VAL A 541 16.52 8.35 1.98
C VAL A 541 16.36 9.21 0.73
N VAL A 542 17.30 10.15 0.50
CA VAL A 542 17.30 11.03 -0.67
C VAL A 542 17.43 10.21 -1.96
N SER A 543 18.35 9.25 -2.02
CA SER A 543 18.58 8.41 -3.20
C SER A 543 17.37 7.53 -3.51
N THR A 544 16.73 6.95 -2.50
CA THR A 544 15.49 6.15 -2.66
C THR A 544 14.36 7.01 -3.22
N ALA A 545 14.24 8.28 -2.79
CA ALA A 545 13.19 9.18 -3.26
C ALA A 545 13.32 9.55 -4.76
N ILE A 546 14.55 9.54 -5.29
CA ILE A 546 14.82 9.85 -6.70
C ILE A 546 15.13 8.61 -7.55
N ALA A 547 15.21 7.41 -6.97
CA ALA A 547 15.61 6.20 -7.70
C ALA A 547 14.55 5.80 -8.74
N PRO A 548 14.93 5.57 -10.01
CA PRO A 548 13.99 5.15 -11.05
C PRO A 548 13.76 3.62 -10.98
N VAL A 549 13.17 3.17 -9.87
CA VAL A 549 12.91 1.75 -9.53
C VAL A 549 11.51 1.59 -8.95
N LEU A 550 10.78 0.56 -9.39
CA LEU A 550 9.52 0.15 -8.77
C LEU A 550 9.80 -0.73 -7.54
N PRO A 551 9.10 -0.54 -6.41
CA PRO A 551 9.25 -1.43 -5.26
C PRO A 551 8.88 -2.85 -5.65
N VAL A 552 9.81 -3.78 -5.44
CA VAL A 552 9.61 -5.21 -5.71
C VAL A 552 8.39 -5.69 -4.92
N LEU A 553 7.29 -5.97 -5.61
CA LEU A 553 6.19 -6.73 -5.05
C LEU A 553 6.76 -8.10 -4.68
N LYS A 554 6.76 -8.43 -3.38
CA LYS A 554 7.24 -9.72 -2.90
C LYS A 554 6.64 -10.83 -3.77
N GLU A 555 7.51 -11.69 -4.30
CA GLU A 555 7.15 -12.89 -5.04
C GLU A 555 6.31 -13.79 -4.12
N ASP A 556 4.99 -13.67 -4.21
CA ASP A 556 3.98 -14.65 -3.76
C ASP A 556 2.60 -14.09 -4.09
N THR A 557 2.23 -14.09 -5.37
CA THR A 557 0.83 -14.18 -5.84
C THR A 557 0.83 -14.30 -7.36
N ASP A 558 0.39 -15.46 -7.85
CA ASP A 558 0.13 -15.71 -9.27
C ASP A 558 -0.82 -14.64 -9.83
N LEU A 559 -0.36 -13.88 -10.81
CA LEU A 559 -1.19 -12.91 -11.52
C LEU A 559 -1.24 -13.25 -13.01
N PRO A 560 -2.43 -13.19 -13.63
CA PRO A 560 -2.66 -13.71 -14.98
C PRO A 560 -1.96 -12.89 -16.07
N ALA A 561 -1.62 -13.59 -17.16
CA ALA A 561 -0.79 -13.14 -18.29
C ALA A 561 -1.40 -12.01 -19.17
N SER A 562 -2.56 -11.45 -18.82
CA SER A 562 -3.23 -10.39 -19.60
C SER A 562 -2.79 -8.96 -19.23
N PHE A 563 -1.60 -8.78 -18.64
CA PHE A 563 -1.10 -7.51 -18.09
C PHE A 563 -0.08 -6.78 -18.99
N ASN A 564 0.17 -7.23 -20.23
CA ASN A 564 1.26 -6.70 -21.06
C ASN A 564 1.06 -5.27 -21.58
N ASP A 565 -0.17 -4.80 -21.77
CA ASP A 565 -0.41 -3.48 -22.37
C ASP A 565 -0.28 -2.30 -21.39
N ASN A 566 -0.14 -2.54 -20.08
CA ASN A 566 -0.04 -1.48 -19.06
C ASN A 566 1.41 -1.07 -18.70
N LEU A 567 2.44 -1.76 -19.19
CA LEU A 567 3.84 -1.48 -18.79
C LEU A 567 4.41 -0.17 -19.38
N SER A 568 3.93 0.28 -20.55
CA SER A 568 4.37 1.56 -21.13
C SER A 568 3.92 2.76 -20.27
N ASN A 569 2.76 2.62 -19.60
CA ASN A 569 2.25 3.63 -18.68
C ASN A 569 3.03 3.64 -17.36
N THR A 570 3.46 2.48 -16.85
CA THR A 570 4.26 2.39 -15.62
C THR A 570 5.63 3.07 -15.77
N SER A 571 6.31 2.88 -16.90
CA SER A 571 7.57 3.58 -17.18
C SER A 571 7.37 5.10 -17.30
N LYS A 572 6.25 5.56 -17.91
CA LYS A 572 5.91 6.99 -18.00
C LYS A 572 5.66 7.64 -16.64
N VAL A 573 4.92 6.96 -15.75
CA VAL A 573 4.66 7.45 -14.38
C VAL A 573 5.96 7.54 -13.58
N LEU A 574 6.80 6.50 -13.63
CA LEU A 574 8.12 6.50 -12.99
C LEU A 574 9.01 7.62 -13.53
N ASN A 575 9.03 7.81 -14.86
CA ASN A 575 9.78 8.88 -15.51
C ASN A 575 9.31 10.26 -15.00
N ASN A 576 8.01 10.50 -14.83
CA ASN A 576 7.47 11.78 -14.39
C ASN A 576 7.76 12.08 -12.91
N HIS A 577 7.70 11.08 -12.03
CA HIS A 577 8.09 11.21 -10.62
C HIS A 577 9.57 11.58 -10.46
N CYS A 578 10.46 10.80 -11.07
CA CYS A 578 11.89 11.04 -11.01
C CYS A 578 12.28 12.37 -11.64
N LYS A 579 11.65 12.74 -12.76
CA LYS A 579 11.83 14.03 -13.44
C LYS A 579 11.73 15.19 -12.46
N ALA A 580 10.61 15.25 -11.77
CA ALA A 580 10.28 16.30 -10.82
C ALA A 580 11.26 16.36 -9.62
N ALA A 581 11.66 15.22 -9.05
CA ALA A 581 12.47 15.18 -7.82
C ALA A 581 14.00 15.16 -8.05
N SER A 582 14.46 14.69 -9.21
CA SER A 582 15.87 14.36 -9.50
C SER A 582 16.87 15.49 -9.23
N THR A 583 16.57 16.71 -9.68
CA THR A 583 17.50 17.84 -9.54
C THR A 583 17.71 18.23 -8.09
N VAL A 584 16.62 18.38 -7.32
CA VAL A 584 16.69 18.78 -5.90
C VAL A 584 17.32 17.66 -5.07
N GLY A 585 16.97 16.41 -5.33
CA GLY A 585 17.56 15.27 -4.64
C GLY A 585 19.08 15.15 -4.86
N LEU A 586 19.57 15.35 -6.09
CA LEU A 586 21.02 15.36 -6.34
C LEU A 586 21.73 16.54 -5.67
N GLN A 587 21.09 17.72 -5.60
CA GLN A 587 21.62 18.85 -4.84
C GLN A 587 21.68 18.56 -3.33
N CYS A 588 20.70 17.82 -2.78
CA CYS A 588 20.79 17.34 -1.40
C CYS A 588 21.99 16.41 -1.21
N LEU A 589 22.24 15.47 -2.13
CA LEU A 589 23.39 14.56 -2.04
C LEU A 589 24.73 15.30 -2.12
N GLU A 590 24.86 16.29 -3.00
CA GLU A 590 26.02 17.17 -3.08
C GLU A 590 26.21 17.98 -1.78
N ALA A 591 25.12 18.52 -1.22
CA ALA A 591 25.18 19.27 0.04
C ALA A 591 25.56 18.36 1.23
N ILE A 592 25.08 17.12 1.27
CA ILE A 592 25.48 16.11 2.28
C ILE A 592 26.98 15.85 2.18
N GLU A 593 27.51 15.66 0.98
CA GLU A 593 28.95 15.44 0.77
C GLU A 593 29.78 16.62 1.30
N ASN A 594 29.37 17.85 1.01
CA ASN A 594 30.05 19.06 1.44
C ASN A 594 29.99 19.30 2.97
N VAL A 595 28.86 18.99 3.61
CA VAL A 595 28.65 19.23 5.05
C VAL A 595 29.35 18.18 5.91
N PHE A 596 29.25 16.91 5.53
CA PHE A 596 29.69 15.81 6.40
C PHE A 596 31.10 15.29 6.08
N ASN A 597 31.73 15.78 5.00
CA ASN A 597 32.93 15.18 4.38
C ASN A 597 32.59 13.75 3.91
N PRO A 598 32.91 13.38 2.65
CA PRO A 598 32.16 12.39 1.88
C PRO A 598 31.81 11.12 2.67
N PRO A 599 30.52 10.90 2.98
CA PRO A 599 30.12 9.76 3.79
C PRO A 599 30.26 8.46 3.01
N THR A 600 30.45 7.35 3.72
CA THR A 600 30.37 6.03 3.08
C THR A 600 28.94 5.81 2.56
N LEU A 601 28.76 5.84 1.25
CA LEU A 601 27.48 5.63 0.60
C LEU A 601 27.19 4.14 0.48
N ASP A 602 25.93 3.75 0.65
CA ASP A 602 25.53 2.38 0.41
C ASP A 602 25.44 2.07 -1.10
N ASN A 603 25.51 0.78 -1.44
CA ASN A 603 25.58 0.34 -2.83
C ASN A 603 24.39 0.83 -3.67
N ASP A 604 23.18 0.88 -3.13
CA ASP A 604 21.98 1.28 -3.89
C ASP A 604 21.98 2.80 -4.19
N THR A 605 22.48 3.61 -3.25
CA THR A 605 22.74 5.03 -3.47
C THR A 605 23.78 5.26 -4.56
N LEU A 606 24.87 4.49 -4.56
CA LEU A 606 25.91 4.56 -5.61
C LEU A 606 25.35 4.16 -6.98
N LEU A 607 24.55 3.10 -7.07
CA LEU A 607 23.88 2.69 -8.32
C LEU A 607 22.97 3.80 -8.86
N THR A 608 22.25 4.48 -7.96
CA THR A 608 21.36 5.59 -8.32
C THR A 608 22.14 6.80 -8.82
N LEU A 609 23.24 7.19 -8.14
CA LEU A 609 24.13 8.26 -8.60
C LEU A 609 24.77 7.94 -9.96
N ILE A 610 25.26 6.71 -10.14
CA ILE A 610 25.84 6.27 -11.42
C ILE A 610 24.80 6.34 -12.53
N ALA A 611 23.57 5.88 -12.26
CA ALA A 611 22.49 5.99 -13.23
C ALA A 611 22.25 7.46 -13.62
N TYR A 612 22.23 8.36 -12.63
CA TYR A 612 22.08 9.80 -12.84
C TYR A 612 23.27 10.49 -13.51
N SER A 613 24.46 9.88 -13.55
CA SER A 613 25.65 10.44 -14.22
C SER A 613 25.57 10.38 -15.76
N HIS A 614 24.67 9.56 -16.33
CA HIS A 614 24.57 9.39 -17.78
C HIS A 614 23.88 10.61 -18.45
N PRO A 615 24.41 11.20 -19.53
CA PRO A 615 23.87 12.46 -20.07
C PRO A 615 22.49 12.36 -20.73
N TYR A 616 22.07 11.14 -21.10
CA TYR A 616 20.81 10.88 -21.81
C TYR A 616 19.92 9.98 -20.95
N GLN A 617 19.10 10.58 -20.11
CA GLN A 617 18.14 9.89 -19.24
C GLN A 617 16.75 10.46 -19.45
N ASN A 618 15.76 9.58 -19.57
CA ASN A 618 14.38 9.97 -19.84
C ASN A 618 13.59 10.27 -18.55
N TRP A 619 14.19 10.05 -17.38
CA TRP A 619 13.60 10.24 -16.05
C TRP A 619 14.21 11.43 -15.28
N SER A 620 14.84 12.37 -15.98
CA SER A 620 15.34 13.64 -15.43
C SER A 620 14.77 14.81 -16.22
N ASP A 621 14.35 15.88 -15.53
CA ASP A 621 13.83 17.11 -16.16
C ASP A 621 14.95 17.92 -16.84
N ASN A 622 16.18 17.77 -16.36
CA ASN A 622 17.36 18.40 -16.96
C ASN A 622 18.53 17.42 -16.94
N PRO A 623 18.57 16.45 -17.88
CA PRO A 623 19.57 15.39 -17.91
C PRO A 623 21.01 15.91 -17.88
N SER A 624 21.29 17.04 -18.57
CA SER A 624 22.61 17.66 -18.58
C SER A 624 23.04 18.21 -17.22
N LYS A 625 22.11 18.81 -16.46
CA LYS A 625 22.39 19.31 -15.12
C LYS A 625 22.53 18.17 -14.11
N THR A 626 21.62 17.21 -14.12
CA THR A 626 21.67 16.05 -13.22
C THR A 626 22.90 15.18 -13.44
N SER A 627 23.29 14.97 -14.71
CA SER A 627 24.54 14.27 -15.08
C SER A 627 25.79 14.96 -14.54
N LYS A 628 25.86 16.30 -14.64
CA LYS A 628 26.98 17.07 -14.07
C LYS A 628 27.04 16.97 -12.54
N LEU A 629 25.91 17.10 -11.85
CA LEU A 629 25.84 16.99 -10.39
C LEU A 629 26.27 15.60 -9.91
N ALA A 630 25.62 14.55 -10.43
CA ALA A 630 25.94 13.17 -10.07
C ALA A 630 27.39 12.81 -10.44
N GLY A 631 27.88 13.26 -11.59
CA GLY A 631 29.27 13.07 -12.02
C GLY A 631 30.29 13.79 -11.12
N SER A 632 29.94 14.96 -10.57
CA SER A 632 30.79 15.68 -9.61
C SER A 632 30.95 14.87 -8.33
N ILE A 633 29.83 14.42 -7.73
CA ILE A 633 29.80 13.59 -6.52
C ILE A 633 30.61 12.29 -6.72
N LEU A 634 30.42 11.60 -7.84
CA LEU A 634 31.14 10.36 -8.13
C LEU A 634 32.64 10.57 -8.36
N LYS A 635 33.05 11.74 -8.83
CA LYS A 635 34.47 12.06 -9.08
C LYS A 635 35.22 12.32 -7.77
N THR A 636 34.56 12.91 -6.78
CA THR A 636 35.10 13.20 -5.45
C THR A 636 34.97 12.02 -4.49
N TYR A 637 34.04 11.09 -4.74
CA TYR A 637 33.81 9.92 -3.90
C TYR A 637 35.05 8.98 -3.79
N PRO A 638 35.55 8.70 -2.58
CA PRO A 638 36.71 7.84 -2.37
C PRO A 638 36.29 6.36 -2.45
N PHE A 639 36.23 5.81 -3.68
CA PHE A 639 35.95 4.39 -3.88
C PHE A 639 36.99 3.51 -3.15
N PRO A 640 36.61 2.71 -2.13
CA PRO A 640 37.56 1.87 -1.40
C PRO A 640 38.22 0.82 -2.30
N ASN A 641 37.41 0.19 -3.17
CA ASN A 641 37.88 -0.73 -4.20
C ASN A 641 36.97 -0.67 -5.43
N LYS A 642 37.30 0.21 -6.39
CA LYS A 642 36.48 0.42 -7.59
C LYS A 642 36.37 -0.82 -8.48
N ILE A 643 37.42 -1.65 -8.53
CA ILE A 643 37.45 -2.90 -9.31
C ILE A 643 36.47 -3.92 -8.72
N GLU A 644 36.49 -4.11 -7.41
CA GLU A 644 35.57 -5.01 -6.71
C GLU A 644 34.12 -4.49 -6.76
N PHE A 645 33.92 -3.17 -6.70
CA PHE A 645 32.61 -2.58 -6.89
C PHE A 645 32.02 -2.89 -8.28
N ILE A 646 32.82 -2.74 -9.34
CA ILE A 646 32.37 -3.10 -10.70
C ILE A 646 32.09 -4.60 -10.81
N THR A 647 33.00 -5.45 -10.34
CA THR A 647 32.92 -6.90 -10.55
C THR A 647 31.87 -7.57 -9.65
N SER A 648 31.94 -7.37 -8.34
CA SER A 648 31.09 -8.05 -7.36
C SER A 648 29.73 -7.37 -7.19
N ILE A 649 29.68 -6.03 -7.16
CA ILE A 649 28.43 -5.30 -6.91
C ILE A 649 27.66 -5.09 -8.22
N ILE A 650 28.25 -4.39 -9.20
CA ILE A 650 27.54 -4.06 -10.45
C ILE A 650 27.28 -5.31 -11.29
N LEU A 651 28.31 -6.03 -11.72
CA LEU A 651 28.15 -7.12 -12.68
C LEU A 651 27.48 -8.35 -12.04
N GLN A 652 27.93 -8.78 -10.87
CA GLN A 652 27.45 -10.01 -10.24
C GLN A 652 26.19 -9.84 -9.38
N SER A 653 26.18 -8.88 -8.45
CA SER A 653 25.06 -8.75 -7.50
C SER A 653 23.87 -8.00 -8.07
N TYR A 654 24.10 -7.05 -8.98
CA TYR A 654 23.06 -6.17 -9.51
C TYR A 654 22.58 -6.57 -10.92
N LEU A 655 23.46 -6.57 -11.92
CA LEU A 655 23.07 -6.79 -13.32
C LEU A 655 22.76 -8.26 -13.62
N ARG A 656 23.56 -9.22 -13.13
CA ARG A 656 23.35 -10.64 -13.44
C ARG A 656 21.93 -11.13 -13.07
N PRO A 657 21.36 -10.87 -11.89
CA PRO A 657 19.97 -11.25 -11.59
C PRO A 657 18.97 -10.66 -12.58
N LEU A 658 19.13 -9.38 -12.92
CA LEU A 658 18.20 -8.66 -13.81
C LEU A 658 18.24 -9.17 -15.26
N PHE A 659 19.43 -9.50 -15.78
CA PHE A 659 19.60 -9.98 -17.15
C PHE A 659 19.55 -11.50 -17.30
N SER A 660 19.64 -12.27 -16.21
CA SER A 660 19.62 -13.75 -16.26
C SER A 660 18.33 -14.34 -16.81
N LYS A 661 17.20 -13.64 -16.67
CA LYS A 661 15.89 -14.05 -17.19
C LYS A 661 15.73 -13.73 -18.69
N SER A 662 16.57 -12.86 -19.24
CA SER A 662 16.51 -12.43 -20.64
C SER A 662 17.30 -13.40 -21.52
N LYS A 663 16.65 -13.91 -22.57
CA LYS A 663 17.28 -14.77 -23.58
C LYS A 663 17.39 -13.97 -24.89
N PRO A 664 18.61 -13.69 -25.40
CA PRO A 664 18.75 -13.11 -26.73
C PRO A 664 18.13 -14.05 -27.77
N SER A 665 17.43 -13.49 -28.74
CA SER A 665 16.66 -14.20 -29.76
C SER A 665 17.55 -14.83 -30.84
N THR A 666 18.73 -14.26 -31.06
CA THR A 666 19.64 -14.64 -32.15
C THR A 666 20.77 -15.59 -31.72
N ILE A 667 21.22 -15.54 -30.46
CA ILE A 667 22.43 -16.23 -29.98
C ILE A 667 22.29 -16.65 -28.51
N THR A 668 22.68 -17.88 -28.17
CA THR A 668 22.78 -18.33 -26.78
C THR A 668 23.86 -17.56 -26.02
N SER A 669 23.76 -17.51 -24.69
CA SER A 669 24.79 -16.93 -23.80
C SER A 669 26.17 -17.61 -23.91
N SER A 670 26.26 -18.74 -24.61
CA SER A 670 27.49 -19.45 -24.97
C SER A 670 28.01 -19.13 -26.39
N GLY A 671 27.42 -18.17 -27.10
CA GLY A 671 27.84 -17.76 -28.44
C GLY A 671 27.43 -18.72 -29.56
N ARG A 672 26.51 -19.66 -29.31
CA ARG A 672 25.97 -20.54 -30.34
C ARG A 672 24.70 -19.94 -30.94
N LYS A 673 24.48 -20.17 -32.24
CA LYS A 673 23.21 -19.82 -32.89
C LYS A 673 22.06 -20.48 -32.12
N ALA A 674 21.05 -19.71 -31.72
CA ALA A 674 19.91 -20.28 -31.02
C ALA A 674 19.20 -21.29 -31.95
N GLU A 675 19.30 -22.59 -31.66
CA GLU A 675 18.75 -23.67 -32.52
C GLU A 675 17.22 -23.69 -32.56
N TYR A 676 16.56 -23.02 -31.62
CA TYR A 676 15.10 -22.97 -31.51
C TYR A 676 14.67 -21.55 -31.15
N GLN A 677 13.92 -20.88 -32.05
CA GLN A 677 12.94 -19.90 -31.60
C GLN A 677 11.94 -20.72 -30.77
N THR A 678 11.87 -20.51 -29.46
CA THR A 678 10.83 -21.16 -28.66
C THR A 678 9.48 -20.59 -29.10
N ASP A 679 8.69 -21.41 -29.78
CA ASP A 679 7.30 -21.21 -30.18
C ASP A 679 6.36 -21.00 -28.97
N SER A 680 6.58 -19.95 -28.17
CA SER A 680 5.70 -19.60 -27.05
C SER A 680 4.84 -18.36 -27.29
N SER A 681 4.98 -17.66 -28.43
CA SER A 681 4.02 -16.65 -28.86
C SER A 681 3.40 -17.06 -30.19
N ARG A 682 2.08 -17.30 -30.18
CA ARG A 682 1.24 -17.65 -31.34
C ARG A 682 1.22 -16.60 -32.47
N GLU A 683 2.05 -15.55 -32.38
CA GLU A 683 2.01 -14.36 -33.25
C GLU A 683 3.39 -13.80 -33.66
N GLY A 684 4.52 -14.45 -33.32
CA GLY A 684 5.85 -13.95 -33.73
C GLY A 684 6.30 -12.65 -33.05
N ILE A 685 5.62 -12.24 -31.98
CA ILE A 685 5.96 -11.06 -31.17
C ILE A 685 7.02 -11.47 -30.13
N PRO A 686 8.16 -10.74 -30.02
CA PRO A 686 9.16 -10.98 -28.98
C PRO A 686 8.54 -10.87 -27.56
N ASP A 687 8.86 -11.81 -26.67
CA ASP A 687 8.46 -11.74 -25.26
C ASP A 687 9.18 -10.57 -24.56
N ASP A 688 8.50 -9.43 -24.48
CA ASP A 688 8.99 -8.16 -23.96
C ASP A 688 8.21 -7.78 -22.69
N THR A 689 8.34 -8.58 -21.64
CA THR A 689 7.56 -8.45 -20.39
C THR A 689 8.44 -8.17 -19.19
N ALA A 690 7.90 -7.59 -18.10
CA ALA A 690 8.64 -7.39 -16.85
C ALA A 690 9.13 -8.71 -16.22
N ALA A 691 8.48 -9.83 -16.51
CA ALA A 691 8.87 -11.14 -16.01
C ALA A 691 10.15 -11.66 -16.70
N THR A 692 10.29 -11.44 -18.02
CA THR A 692 11.43 -11.89 -18.82
C THR A 692 12.55 -10.85 -18.93
N LYS A 693 12.22 -9.56 -18.81
CA LYS A 693 13.15 -8.41 -18.90
C LYS A 693 12.89 -7.37 -17.80
N PRO A 694 13.12 -7.70 -16.51
CA PRO A 694 12.91 -6.75 -15.41
C PRO A 694 13.77 -5.48 -15.56
N TRP A 695 14.95 -5.58 -16.16
CA TRP A 695 15.85 -4.44 -16.44
C TRP A 695 15.28 -3.37 -17.38
N LYS A 696 14.18 -3.65 -18.07
CA LYS A 696 13.53 -2.71 -19.00
C LYS A 696 12.34 -1.98 -18.38
N PHE A 697 11.72 -2.58 -17.35
CA PHE A 697 10.42 -2.15 -16.86
C PHE A 697 10.36 -1.89 -15.35
N THR A 698 11.13 -2.61 -14.53
CA THR A 698 11.07 -2.50 -13.06
C THR A 698 12.20 -1.67 -12.47
N ASP A 699 13.38 -1.68 -13.11
CA ASP A 699 14.52 -0.86 -12.73
C ASP A 699 15.13 -0.27 -14.00
N LEU A 700 15.17 1.07 -14.11
CA LEU A 700 15.67 1.78 -15.30
C LEU A 700 17.16 2.14 -15.21
N ARG A 701 17.79 1.94 -14.05
CA ARG A 701 19.23 2.15 -13.83
C ARG A 701 20.18 1.16 -14.55
N PRO A 702 19.81 -0.06 -14.98
CA PRO A 702 20.79 -1.05 -15.45
C PRO A 702 21.61 -0.62 -16.66
N ILE A 703 21.00 0.01 -17.67
CA ILE A 703 21.71 0.46 -18.88
C ILE A 703 22.77 1.53 -18.56
N PRO A 704 22.44 2.66 -17.90
CA PRO A 704 23.44 3.67 -17.59
C PRO A 704 24.50 3.16 -16.60
N VAL A 705 24.13 2.31 -15.64
CA VAL A 705 25.08 1.65 -14.73
C VAL A 705 26.04 0.75 -15.50
N PHE A 706 25.54 -0.03 -16.45
CA PHE A 706 26.39 -0.89 -17.28
C PHE A 706 27.30 -0.09 -18.20
N SER A 707 26.77 0.98 -18.82
CA SER A 707 27.57 1.91 -19.63
C SER A 707 28.74 2.48 -18.81
N TRP A 708 28.45 2.97 -17.60
CA TRP A 708 29.49 3.49 -16.70
C TRP A 708 30.52 2.42 -16.34
N ALA A 709 30.08 1.20 -16.03
CA ALA A 709 31.01 0.10 -15.74
C ALA A 709 31.94 -0.22 -16.92
N VAL A 710 31.44 -0.19 -18.16
CA VAL A 710 32.27 -0.36 -19.37
C VAL A 710 33.22 0.82 -19.56
N THR A 711 32.77 2.05 -19.33
CA THR A 711 33.60 3.27 -19.45
C THR A 711 34.72 3.31 -18.42
N GLU A 712 34.46 2.90 -17.18
CA GLU A 712 35.43 2.92 -16.08
C GLU A 712 36.36 1.70 -16.05
N ALA A 713 35.97 0.61 -16.72
CA ALA A 713 36.82 -0.56 -16.83
C ALA A 713 38.04 -0.28 -17.71
N ASP A 714 39.22 -0.65 -17.22
CA ASP A 714 40.44 -0.63 -18.00
C ASP A 714 40.60 -1.93 -18.81
N ASN A 715 41.64 -1.98 -19.65
CA ASN A 715 41.91 -3.15 -20.49
C ASN A 715 42.19 -4.41 -19.65
N THR A 716 42.73 -4.26 -18.43
CA THR A 716 43.05 -5.41 -17.57
C THR A 716 41.80 -6.02 -16.95
N LEU A 717 40.87 -5.19 -16.45
CA LEU A 717 39.60 -5.60 -15.90
C LEU A 717 38.72 -6.29 -16.96
N ILE A 718 38.61 -5.70 -18.16
CA ILE A 718 37.86 -6.30 -19.27
C ILE A 718 38.48 -7.64 -19.66
N SER A 719 39.80 -7.73 -19.78
CA SER A 719 40.47 -8.99 -20.18
C SER A 719 40.27 -10.12 -19.15
N THR A 720 40.10 -9.78 -17.87
CA THR A 720 39.94 -10.77 -16.80
C THR A 720 38.48 -11.16 -16.58
N HIS A 721 37.55 -10.19 -16.69
CA HIS A 721 36.14 -10.35 -16.32
C HIS A 721 35.16 -10.22 -17.50
N TRP A 722 35.63 -10.26 -18.75
CA TRP A 722 34.78 -10.20 -19.94
C TRP A 722 33.54 -11.11 -19.91
N PRO A 723 33.54 -12.35 -19.36
CA PRO A 723 32.36 -13.23 -19.42
C PRO A 723 31.12 -12.61 -18.76
N SER A 724 31.31 -11.76 -17.75
CA SER A 724 30.22 -11.08 -17.04
C SER A 724 29.58 -9.94 -17.84
N TYR A 725 30.28 -9.41 -18.85
CA TYR A 725 29.77 -8.33 -19.71
C TYR A 725 28.94 -8.87 -20.88
N ILE A 726 29.27 -10.08 -21.38
CA ILE A 726 28.69 -10.63 -22.62
C ILE A 726 27.16 -10.75 -22.58
N PRO A 727 26.52 -11.30 -21.53
CA PRO A 727 25.06 -11.45 -21.53
C PRO A 727 24.34 -10.12 -21.65
N VAL A 728 24.85 -9.06 -20.99
CA VAL A 728 24.25 -7.72 -21.05
C VAL A 728 24.46 -7.10 -22.43
N LEU A 729 25.67 -7.17 -22.99
CA LEU A 729 25.99 -6.65 -24.33
C LEU A 729 25.12 -7.28 -25.42
N LEU A 730 24.99 -8.60 -25.43
CA LEU A 730 24.18 -9.31 -26.43
C LEU A 730 22.69 -9.01 -26.25
N THR A 731 22.21 -8.94 -25.01
CA THR A 731 20.80 -8.60 -24.75
C THR A 731 20.46 -7.20 -25.24
N LEU A 732 21.34 -6.21 -25.01
CA LEU A 732 21.10 -4.83 -25.46
C LEU A 732 21.23 -4.69 -26.98
N ALA A 733 22.21 -5.36 -27.61
CA ALA A 733 22.40 -5.32 -29.06
C ALA A 733 21.26 -6.00 -29.85
N ASP A 734 20.58 -6.97 -29.24
CA ASP A 734 19.48 -7.74 -29.85
C ASP A 734 18.08 -7.22 -29.45
N ASP A 735 17.96 -6.18 -28.62
CA ASP A 735 16.65 -5.70 -28.13
C ASP A 735 15.79 -5.10 -29.26
N SER A 736 14.47 -5.28 -29.19
CA SER A 736 13.54 -4.79 -30.22
C SER A 736 13.36 -3.26 -30.22
N THR A 737 13.68 -2.57 -29.13
CA THR A 737 13.49 -1.13 -29.01
C THR A 737 14.66 -0.35 -29.60
N THR A 738 14.39 0.51 -30.58
CA THR A 738 15.37 1.32 -31.33
C THR A 738 16.35 2.07 -30.42
N SER A 739 15.86 2.77 -29.38
CA SER A 739 16.71 3.55 -28.47
C SER A 739 17.63 2.69 -27.60
N ILE A 740 17.14 1.54 -27.11
CA ILE A 740 17.90 0.58 -26.31
C ILE A 740 18.97 -0.08 -27.17
N ARG A 741 18.58 -0.57 -28.36
CA ARG A 741 19.49 -1.18 -29.32
C ARG A 741 20.61 -0.23 -29.72
N ARG A 742 20.28 1.03 -30.06
CA ARG A 742 21.27 2.08 -30.34
C ARG A 742 22.27 2.24 -29.20
N THR A 743 21.78 2.33 -27.96
CA THR A 743 22.63 2.48 -26.77
C THR A 743 23.50 1.24 -26.57
N GLY A 744 22.95 0.05 -26.76
CA GLY A 744 23.68 -1.22 -26.72
C GLY A 744 24.82 -1.29 -27.74
N LEU A 745 24.58 -0.84 -28.98
CA LEU A 745 25.59 -0.75 -30.03
C LEU A 745 26.73 0.20 -29.65
N ASN A 746 26.41 1.37 -29.06
CA ASN A 746 27.42 2.31 -28.60
C ASN A 746 28.28 1.73 -27.46
N ILE A 747 27.64 1.12 -26.45
CA ILE A 747 28.35 0.46 -25.33
C ILE A 747 29.22 -0.69 -25.86
N LEU A 748 28.74 -1.43 -26.86
CA LEU A 748 29.49 -2.50 -27.51
C LEU A 748 30.71 -1.95 -28.25
N THR A 749 30.59 -0.83 -28.97
CA THR A 749 31.75 -0.15 -29.57
C THR A 749 32.79 0.19 -28.51
N ASP A 750 32.40 0.82 -27.40
CA ASP A 750 33.30 1.18 -26.31
C ASP A 750 33.99 -0.06 -25.71
N PHE A 751 33.24 -1.12 -25.48
CA PHE A 751 33.80 -2.39 -25.01
C PHE A 751 34.82 -2.99 -26.01
N LEU A 752 34.50 -2.96 -27.31
CA LEU A 752 35.35 -3.52 -28.37
C LEU A 752 36.65 -2.75 -28.58
N THR A 753 36.65 -1.43 -28.31
CA THR A 753 37.90 -0.65 -28.35
C THR A 753 38.88 -1.12 -27.29
N LYS A 754 38.39 -1.47 -26.09
CA LYS A 754 39.18 -1.87 -24.92
C LYS A 754 39.55 -3.36 -24.89
N ILE A 755 38.70 -4.24 -25.41
CA ILE A 755 39.03 -5.67 -25.46
C ILE A 755 40.20 -5.94 -26.44
N PRO A 756 41.22 -6.73 -26.05
CA PRO A 756 42.30 -7.09 -26.95
C PRO A 756 41.81 -7.94 -28.13
N ALA A 757 42.37 -7.70 -29.33
CA ALA A 757 42.05 -8.47 -30.53
C ALA A 757 42.31 -9.97 -30.34
N LYS A 758 43.39 -10.33 -29.64
CA LYS A 758 43.74 -11.72 -29.32
C LYS A 758 42.64 -12.43 -28.53
N THR A 759 42.05 -11.77 -27.53
CA THR A 759 40.96 -12.34 -26.73
C THR A 759 39.74 -12.65 -27.60
N LEU A 760 39.37 -11.76 -28.52
CA LEU A 760 38.26 -11.99 -29.46
C LEU A 760 38.52 -13.17 -30.39
N GLN A 761 39.78 -13.34 -30.83
CA GLN A 761 40.20 -14.43 -31.71
C GLN A 761 40.21 -15.78 -31.00
N ASP A 762 40.74 -15.83 -29.77
CA ASP A 762 40.85 -17.06 -28.98
C ASP A 762 39.48 -17.57 -28.50
N THR A 763 38.54 -16.66 -28.25
CA THR A 763 37.20 -16.99 -27.71
C THR A 763 36.13 -17.18 -28.78
N GLY A 764 36.35 -16.68 -30.01
CA GLY A 764 35.34 -16.65 -31.07
C GLY A 764 34.26 -15.56 -30.89
N LEU A 765 34.35 -14.72 -29.87
CA LEU A 765 33.38 -13.67 -29.57
C LEU A 765 33.19 -12.66 -30.71
N GLY A 766 34.21 -12.43 -31.54
CA GLY A 766 34.12 -11.51 -32.67
C GLY A 766 33.01 -11.90 -33.66
N GLN A 767 32.83 -13.20 -33.91
CA GLN A 767 31.77 -13.70 -34.79
C GLN A 767 30.40 -13.59 -34.11
N VAL A 768 30.33 -13.87 -32.81
CA VAL A 768 29.10 -13.75 -32.01
C VAL A 768 28.56 -12.33 -32.04
N PHE A 769 29.42 -11.32 -31.82
CA PHE A 769 29.00 -9.93 -31.92
C PHE A 769 28.61 -9.53 -33.35
N ALA A 770 29.35 -10.00 -34.35
CA ALA A 770 28.99 -9.74 -35.74
C ALA A 770 27.58 -10.25 -36.06
N ASP A 771 27.28 -11.50 -35.71
CA ASP A 771 25.98 -12.12 -36.00
C ASP A 771 24.82 -11.50 -35.21
N ALA A 772 25.08 -10.92 -34.03
CA ALA A 772 24.09 -10.13 -33.29
C ALA A 772 23.80 -8.78 -33.96
N VAL A 773 24.80 -8.14 -34.58
CA VAL A 773 24.70 -6.76 -35.09
C VAL A 773 24.26 -6.70 -36.54
N PHE A 774 24.69 -7.64 -37.40
CA PHE A 774 24.36 -7.67 -38.83
C PHE A 774 22.85 -7.53 -39.15
N PRO A 775 21.92 -8.19 -38.43
CA PRO A 775 20.49 -8.03 -38.65
C PRO A 775 20.00 -6.58 -38.53
N THR A 776 20.68 -5.74 -37.74
CA THR A 776 20.33 -4.32 -37.58
C THR A 776 20.49 -3.54 -38.88
N LEU A 777 21.35 -3.98 -39.81
CA LEU A 777 21.51 -3.32 -41.12
C LEU A 777 20.27 -3.45 -42.02
N SER A 778 19.33 -4.35 -41.68
CA SER A 778 18.07 -4.53 -42.42
C SER A 778 16.91 -3.68 -41.87
N TYR A 779 17.13 -2.86 -40.84
CA TYR A 779 16.12 -1.94 -40.30
C TYR A 779 15.99 -0.71 -41.21
N LEU A 780 15.20 -0.86 -42.28
CA LEU A 780 15.06 0.10 -43.37
C LEU A 780 13.61 0.62 -43.50
N PRO A 781 13.37 1.81 -44.09
CA PRO A 781 12.08 2.46 -44.37
C PRO A 781 10.89 1.60 -44.77
N SER A 782 11.12 0.47 -45.44
CA SER A 782 10.04 -0.46 -45.79
C SER A 782 9.30 -1.05 -44.58
N LEU A 783 9.97 -1.11 -43.42
CA LEU A 783 9.44 -1.66 -42.16
C LEU A 783 9.73 -0.77 -40.94
N THR A 784 10.75 0.10 -41.01
CA THR A 784 11.22 0.94 -39.89
C THR A 784 11.27 2.39 -40.35
N PRO A 785 10.69 3.39 -39.65
CA PRO A 785 10.73 4.79 -40.07
C PRO A 785 12.15 5.29 -40.40
N GLU A 786 12.29 6.17 -41.40
CA GLU A 786 13.60 6.65 -41.88
C GLU A 786 14.49 7.21 -40.76
N ASP A 787 13.93 7.99 -39.84
CA ASP A 787 14.68 8.52 -38.69
C ASP A 787 15.14 7.42 -37.73
N GLU A 788 14.35 6.38 -37.50
CA GLU A 788 14.73 5.23 -36.66
C GLU A 788 15.82 4.39 -37.32
N SER A 789 15.72 4.16 -38.64
CA SER A 789 16.76 3.50 -39.43
C SER A 789 18.10 4.23 -39.31
N LEU A 790 18.12 5.56 -39.49
CA LEU A 790 19.34 6.36 -39.37
C LEU A 790 19.97 6.24 -37.97
N GLN A 791 19.15 6.18 -36.92
CA GLN A 791 19.63 6.03 -35.54
C GLN A 791 20.30 4.68 -35.25
N LEU A 792 19.95 3.63 -36.00
CA LEU A 792 20.47 2.27 -35.82
C LEU A 792 21.63 1.94 -36.77
N LEU A 793 21.51 2.34 -38.04
CA LEU A 793 22.49 2.00 -39.07
C LEU A 793 23.87 2.55 -38.73
N GLU A 794 23.95 3.81 -38.32
CA GLU A 794 25.24 4.47 -38.06
C GLU A 794 26.07 3.76 -36.97
N PRO A 795 25.54 3.51 -35.76
CA PRO A 795 26.23 2.72 -34.73
C PRO A 795 26.51 1.26 -35.15
N ALA A 796 25.61 0.63 -35.91
CA ALA A 796 25.82 -0.74 -36.37
C ALA A 796 27.03 -0.85 -37.31
N TYR A 797 27.17 0.09 -38.26
CA TYR A 797 28.35 0.19 -39.11
C TYR A 797 29.62 0.42 -38.30
N GLU A 798 29.57 1.25 -37.26
CA GLU A 798 30.73 1.51 -36.39
C GLU A 798 31.20 0.25 -35.66
N VAL A 799 30.28 -0.50 -35.04
CA VAL A 799 30.60 -1.78 -34.39
C VAL A 799 31.23 -2.76 -35.38
N LEU A 800 30.63 -2.93 -36.56
CA LEU A 800 31.11 -3.88 -37.57
C LEU A 800 32.46 -3.47 -38.15
N MET A 801 32.73 -2.17 -38.29
CA MET A 801 34.03 -1.65 -38.71
C MET A 801 35.12 -1.89 -37.65
N VAL A 802 34.81 -1.65 -36.36
CA VAL A 802 35.74 -1.93 -35.25
C VAL A 802 36.04 -3.43 -35.16
N LEU A 803 35.02 -4.28 -35.27
CA LEU A 803 35.18 -5.73 -35.32
C LEU A 803 36.06 -6.16 -36.50
N GLY A 804 35.75 -5.67 -37.71
CA GLY A 804 36.54 -5.96 -38.92
C GLY A 804 38.01 -5.55 -38.79
N GLY A 805 38.28 -4.42 -38.13
CA GLY A 805 39.65 -3.98 -37.84
C GLY A 805 40.41 -4.87 -36.84
N LYS A 806 39.70 -5.58 -35.96
CA LYS A 806 40.28 -6.51 -34.97
C LYS A 806 40.44 -7.94 -35.51
N GLN A 807 39.87 -8.25 -36.69
CA GLN A 807 40.05 -9.53 -37.37
C GLN A 807 41.43 -9.64 -38.02
N PRO A 808 42.03 -10.84 -38.08
CA PRO A 808 43.33 -11.03 -38.71
C PRO A 808 43.24 -10.79 -40.22
N ALA A 809 44.27 -10.13 -40.78
CA ALA A 809 44.36 -9.84 -42.21
C ALA A 809 44.60 -11.11 -43.06
N THR A 810 45.13 -12.18 -42.46
CA THR A 810 45.38 -13.47 -43.10
C THR A 810 44.69 -14.60 -42.31
N GLY A 811 44.04 -15.52 -43.03
CA GLY A 811 43.41 -16.70 -42.45
C GLY A 811 44.41 -17.82 -42.12
N LYS A 812 43.93 -18.91 -41.53
CA LYS A 812 44.68 -20.17 -41.44
C LYS A 812 44.99 -20.69 -42.85
N VAL A 813 46.10 -21.41 -43.03
CA VAL A 813 46.55 -21.95 -44.33
C VAL A 813 45.37 -22.61 -45.08
N GLY A 814 44.99 -22.04 -46.23
CA GLY A 814 43.87 -22.52 -47.06
C GLY A 814 42.53 -21.78 -46.92
N ASN A 815 42.33 -20.97 -45.87
CA ASN A 815 41.14 -20.13 -45.70
C ASN A 815 41.39 -18.66 -46.09
N GLY A 816 40.35 -18.01 -46.61
CA GLY A 816 40.33 -16.57 -46.92
C GLY A 816 40.63 -15.68 -45.71
N SER A 817 40.77 -14.37 -45.96
CA SER A 817 41.01 -13.39 -44.90
C SER A 817 39.72 -13.14 -44.13
N PRO A 818 39.63 -13.48 -42.83
CA PRO A 818 38.40 -13.28 -42.04
C PRO A 818 37.98 -11.81 -41.99
N ARG A 819 38.95 -10.90 -41.99
CA ARG A 819 38.72 -9.46 -42.13
C ARG A 819 38.02 -9.12 -43.45
N ASN A 820 38.54 -9.61 -44.57
CA ASN A 820 37.96 -9.31 -45.88
C ASN A 820 36.61 -9.99 -46.08
N ASP A 821 36.40 -11.18 -45.52
CA ASP A 821 35.10 -11.88 -45.57
C ASP A 821 34.03 -11.09 -44.82
N MET A 822 34.36 -10.52 -43.65
CA MET A 822 33.44 -9.67 -42.89
C MET A 822 33.15 -8.35 -43.61
N LEU A 823 34.16 -7.68 -44.17
CA LEU A 823 33.97 -6.44 -44.92
C LEU A 823 33.19 -6.67 -46.23
N ASP A 824 33.40 -7.80 -46.90
CA ASP A 824 32.62 -8.25 -48.05
C ASP A 824 31.15 -8.53 -47.69
N ARG A 825 30.90 -9.11 -46.52
CA ARG A 825 29.53 -9.25 -46.01
C ARG A 825 28.90 -7.89 -45.75
N LEU A 826 29.65 -6.96 -45.13
CA LEU A 826 29.18 -5.60 -44.83
C LEU A 826 28.80 -4.79 -46.06
N ILE A 827 29.57 -4.89 -47.15
CA ILE A 827 29.24 -4.18 -48.38
C ILE A 827 28.04 -4.82 -49.11
N ARG A 828 27.93 -6.16 -49.13
CA ARG A 828 26.83 -6.86 -49.81
C ARG A 828 25.51 -6.78 -49.04
N GLU A 829 25.51 -7.21 -47.78
CA GLU A 829 24.32 -7.30 -46.93
C GLU A 829 23.95 -5.96 -46.30
N GLY A 830 24.93 -5.06 -46.10
CA GLY A 830 24.68 -3.72 -45.58
C GLY A 830 24.43 -2.70 -46.68
N VAL A 831 25.49 -2.35 -47.43
CA VAL A 831 25.46 -1.22 -48.37
C VAL A 831 24.54 -1.49 -49.57
N PHE A 832 24.78 -2.56 -50.33
CA PHE A 832 24.01 -2.81 -51.55
C PHE A 832 22.57 -3.14 -51.25
N THR A 833 22.34 -4.10 -50.35
CA THR A 833 20.98 -4.48 -49.95
C THR A 833 20.22 -3.26 -49.42
N GLY A 834 20.85 -2.46 -48.54
CA GLY A 834 20.29 -1.19 -48.08
C GLY A 834 19.91 -0.25 -49.21
N TYR A 835 20.86 0.08 -50.09
CA TYR A 835 20.64 1.01 -51.20
C TYR A 835 19.52 0.53 -52.14
N PHE A 836 19.54 -0.73 -52.57
CA PHE A 836 18.56 -1.25 -53.51
C PHE A 836 17.13 -1.25 -52.95
N HIS A 837 16.97 -1.38 -51.63
CA HIS A 837 15.67 -1.27 -50.96
C HIS A 837 15.18 0.16 -50.76
N VAL A 838 16.07 1.13 -50.57
CA VAL A 838 15.71 2.49 -50.10
C VAL A 838 16.19 3.62 -51.02
N LYS A 839 16.32 3.36 -52.32
CA LYS A 839 16.82 4.34 -53.31
C LYS A 839 16.14 5.71 -53.25
N ASN A 840 14.87 5.74 -52.84
CA ASN A 840 14.07 6.97 -52.76
C ASN A 840 14.27 7.76 -51.44
N HIS A 841 15.01 7.22 -50.47
CA HIS A 841 15.27 7.86 -49.17
C HIS A 841 16.65 8.52 -49.15
N VAL A 842 16.66 9.79 -49.56
CA VAL A 842 17.86 10.60 -49.80
C VAL A 842 18.85 10.63 -48.61
N ARG A 843 18.35 10.66 -47.36
CA ARG A 843 19.21 10.71 -46.16
C ARG A 843 19.88 9.37 -45.85
N ILE A 844 19.18 8.25 -46.07
CA ILE A 844 19.80 6.93 -45.91
C ILE A 844 20.79 6.66 -47.04
N VAL A 845 20.47 7.05 -48.28
CA VAL A 845 21.41 6.96 -49.39
C VAL A 845 22.70 7.75 -49.10
N GLU A 846 22.58 8.96 -48.53
CA GLU A 846 23.72 9.75 -48.06
C GLU A 846 24.58 8.98 -47.03
N LEU A 847 23.95 8.43 -45.98
CA LEU A 847 24.61 7.61 -44.96
C LEU A 847 25.33 6.40 -45.58
N LEU A 848 24.67 5.66 -46.48
CA LEU A 848 25.24 4.48 -47.13
C LEU A 848 26.44 4.86 -47.98
N CYS A 849 26.39 5.95 -48.76
CA CYS A 849 27.54 6.46 -49.51
C CYS A 849 28.70 6.84 -48.58
N ARG A 850 28.41 7.54 -47.47
CA ARG A 850 29.43 7.90 -46.48
C ARG A 850 30.07 6.69 -45.82
N LYS A 851 29.30 5.68 -45.41
CA LYS A 851 29.83 4.45 -44.82
C LYS A 851 30.57 3.58 -45.86
N THR A 852 30.16 3.63 -47.13
CA THR A 852 30.87 2.96 -48.24
C THR A 852 32.32 3.40 -48.32
N VAL A 853 32.62 4.69 -48.16
CA VAL A 853 34.02 5.20 -48.15
C VAL A 853 34.87 4.43 -47.15
N GLY A 854 34.43 4.34 -45.89
CA GLY A 854 35.17 3.66 -44.83
C GLY A 854 35.35 2.16 -45.08
N VAL A 855 34.32 1.49 -45.61
CA VAL A 855 34.40 0.07 -45.97
C VAL A 855 35.40 -0.16 -47.11
N LEU A 856 35.35 0.66 -48.17
CA LEU A 856 36.28 0.55 -49.31
C LEU A 856 37.73 0.80 -48.88
N GLU A 857 37.97 1.81 -48.04
CA GLU A 857 39.30 2.11 -47.51
C GLU A 857 39.82 0.98 -46.61
N ALA A 858 38.94 0.31 -45.84
CA ALA A 858 39.33 -0.84 -45.04
C ALA A 858 39.57 -2.12 -45.86
N MET A 859 38.91 -2.28 -47.02
CA MET A 859 39.08 -3.40 -47.95
C MET A 859 40.29 -3.23 -48.88
N GLY A 860 40.64 -1.99 -49.23
CA GLY A 860 41.68 -1.70 -50.23
C GLY A 860 41.36 -2.32 -51.60
N VAL A 861 42.36 -2.90 -52.25
CA VAL A 861 42.25 -3.50 -53.60
C VAL A 861 41.22 -4.63 -53.67
N HIS A 862 40.86 -5.26 -52.55
CA HIS A 862 39.82 -6.30 -52.53
C HIS A 862 38.42 -5.76 -52.86
N ALA A 863 38.20 -4.45 -52.78
CA ALA A 863 36.94 -3.81 -53.18
C ALA A 863 36.62 -3.95 -54.67
N VAL A 864 37.64 -4.24 -55.51
CA VAL A 864 37.51 -4.37 -56.97
C VAL A 864 36.40 -5.33 -57.40
N LYS A 865 36.16 -6.42 -56.64
CA LYS A 865 35.12 -7.41 -56.98
C LYS A 865 33.69 -6.85 -56.96
N HIS A 866 33.49 -5.70 -56.31
CA HIS A 866 32.19 -5.04 -56.17
C HIS A 866 31.98 -3.89 -57.15
N LEU A 867 32.94 -3.60 -58.05
CA LEU A 867 32.82 -2.51 -59.02
C LEU A 867 31.53 -2.59 -59.84
N LYS A 868 31.11 -3.81 -60.19
CA LYS A 868 29.90 -4.07 -60.98
C LYS A 868 28.61 -3.54 -60.34
N ASP A 869 28.60 -3.39 -59.01
CA ASP A 869 27.44 -2.92 -58.25
C ASP A 869 27.68 -1.48 -57.74
N LEU A 870 28.93 -1.13 -57.40
CA LEU A 870 29.34 0.20 -56.92
C LEU A 870 29.19 1.29 -57.98
N ILE A 871 29.68 1.06 -59.21
CA ILE A 871 29.64 2.08 -60.26
C ILE A 871 28.20 2.40 -60.66
N PRO A 872 27.32 1.42 -60.94
CA PRO A 872 25.92 1.72 -61.24
C PRO A 872 25.18 2.41 -60.10
N MET A 873 25.45 2.03 -58.84
CA MET A 873 24.86 2.69 -57.66
C MET A 873 25.24 4.17 -57.61
N ILE A 874 26.52 4.51 -57.73
CA ILE A 874 26.99 5.89 -57.66
C ILE A 874 26.57 6.68 -58.91
N SER A 875 26.64 6.07 -60.10
CA SER A 875 26.20 6.66 -61.35
C SER A 875 24.73 7.06 -61.31
N ALA A 876 23.86 6.18 -60.79
CA ALA A 876 22.42 6.48 -60.63
C ALA A 876 22.16 7.68 -59.72
N ILE A 877 22.96 7.88 -58.66
CA ILE A 877 22.81 9.03 -57.74
C ILE A 877 23.30 10.31 -58.41
N LEU A 878 24.44 10.28 -59.11
CA LEU A 878 25.03 11.45 -59.76
C LEU A 878 24.25 11.91 -60.99
N THR A 879 23.53 11.00 -61.67
CA THR A 879 22.79 11.30 -62.90
C THR A 879 21.34 11.70 -62.65
N ASP A 880 20.85 11.65 -61.41
CA ASP A 880 19.47 12.04 -61.06
C ASP A 880 19.21 13.53 -61.42
N PRO A 881 18.20 13.85 -62.24
CA PRO A 881 17.85 15.22 -62.61
C PRO A 881 17.56 16.13 -61.41
N PHE A 882 17.09 15.57 -60.30
CA PHE A 882 16.72 16.31 -59.10
C PHE A 882 17.81 16.29 -58.01
N ALA A 883 18.99 15.74 -58.30
CA ALA A 883 20.06 15.59 -57.32
C ALA A 883 20.52 16.92 -56.70
N SER A 884 20.38 18.04 -57.42
CA SER A 884 20.70 19.39 -56.93
C SER A 884 19.89 19.82 -55.71
N ALA A 885 18.70 19.23 -55.50
CA ALA A 885 17.89 19.43 -54.30
C ALA A 885 18.47 18.75 -53.05
N ALA A 886 19.43 17.84 -53.21
CA ALA A 886 20.04 17.04 -52.15
C ALA A 886 21.59 17.12 -52.16
N PRO A 887 22.18 18.28 -51.87
CA PRO A 887 23.62 18.52 -52.05
C PRO A 887 24.51 17.62 -51.18
N GLN A 888 24.08 17.25 -49.97
CA GLN A 888 24.85 16.37 -49.08
C GLN A 888 24.95 14.94 -49.60
N THR A 889 23.88 14.41 -50.19
CA THR A 889 23.88 13.08 -50.81
C THR A 889 24.80 13.04 -52.02
N LEU A 890 24.76 14.08 -52.86
CA LEU A 890 25.69 14.25 -53.97
C LEU A 890 27.14 14.28 -53.49
N LEU A 891 27.45 15.08 -52.47
CA LEU A 891 28.80 15.18 -51.91
C LEU A 891 29.29 13.83 -51.37
N SER A 892 28.46 13.10 -50.62
CA SER A 892 28.78 11.76 -50.11
C SER A 892 28.95 10.74 -51.25
N ALA A 893 28.16 10.80 -52.32
CA ALA A 893 28.32 9.96 -53.50
C ALA A 893 29.60 10.27 -54.28
N ILE A 894 29.98 11.54 -54.40
CA ILE A 894 31.26 11.95 -55.02
C ILE A 894 32.43 11.45 -54.18
N LYS A 895 32.38 11.58 -52.85
CA LYS A 895 33.42 11.04 -51.96
C LYS A 895 33.52 9.52 -52.06
N ALA A 896 32.39 8.82 -52.18
CA ALA A 896 32.35 7.38 -52.45
C ALA A 896 32.97 7.05 -53.82
N LEU A 897 32.68 7.83 -54.88
CA LEU A 897 33.33 7.70 -56.18
C LEU A 897 34.85 7.85 -56.07
N GLN A 898 35.32 8.88 -55.37
CA GLN A 898 36.76 9.08 -55.17
C GLN A 898 37.39 7.91 -54.40
N ALA A 899 36.70 7.34 -53.41
CA ALA A 899 37.16 6.14 -52.71
C ALA A 899 37.21 4.91 -53.64
N ILE A 900 36.26 4.77 -54.57
CA ILE A 900 36.30 3.75 -55.63
C ILE A 900 37.51 3.99 -56.54
N LEU A 901 37.76 5.23 -56.98
CA LEU A 901 38.93 5.57 -57.80
C LEU A 901 40.24 5.22 -57.07
N ARG A 902 40.35 5.54 -55.77
CA ARG A 902 41.55 5.24 -54.96
C ARG A 902 41.79 3.76 -54.73
N ASN A 903 40.75 2.97 -54.46
CA ASN A 903 40.90 1.57 -54.05
C ASN A 903 40.74 0.57 -55.20
N CYS A 904 40.01 0.94 -56.26
CA CYS A 904 39.69 0.05 -57.39
C CYS A 904 40.41 0.44 -58.69
N TRP A 905 41.37 1.37 -58.66
CA TRP A 905 42.14 1.81 -59.83
C TRP A 905 42.68 0.68 -60.73
N PRO A 906 43.09 -0.53 -60.25
CA PRO A 906 43.65 -1.55 -61.13
C PRO A 906 42.67 -2.09 -62.18
N ARG A 907 41.35 -1.91 -61.98
CA ARG A 907 40.30 -2.30 -62.94
C ARG A 907 39.60 -1.13 -63.61
N LEU A 908 40.10 0.09 -63.38
CA LEU A 908 39.59 1.34 -63.97
C LEU A 908 40.55 1.90 -65.03
N LEU A 909 41.46 1.05 -65.51
CA LEU A 909 42.39 1.39 -66.60
C LEU A 909 41.61 1.66 -67.91
N PRO A 910 42.23 2.39 -68.86
CA PRO A 910 41.59 2.78 -70.11
C PRO A 910 41.08 1.58 -70.93
N GLY A 911 39.88 1.72 -71.51
CA GLY A 911 39.18 0.63 -72.22
C GLY A 911 38.24 -0.20 -71.34
N SER A 912 38.18 0.08 -70.03
CA SER A 912 37.13 -0.47 -69.15
C SER A 912 35.79 0.23 -69.39
N VAL A 913 34.71 -0.55 -69.36
CA VAL A 913 33.32 -0.03 -69.45
C VAL A 913 33.04 1.01 -68.37
N TRP A 914 33.67 0.86 -67.20
CA TRP A 914 33.50 1.72 -66.04
C TRP A 914 34.04 3.14 -66.23
N GLN A 915 35.11 3.34 -67.01
CA GLN A 915 35.66 4.67 -67.23
C GLN A 915 34.64 5.57 -67.95
N ASP A 916 33.91 5.01 -68.91
CA ASP A 916 32.94 5.74 -69.73
C ASP A 916 31.70 6.09 -68.91
N GLU A 917 31.27 5.15 -68.07
CA GLU A 917 30.15 5.34 -67.17
C GLU A 917 30.45 6.42 -66.10
N ILE A 918 31.68 6.45 -65.56
CA ILE A 918 32.11 7.49 -64.61
C ILE A 918 32.14 8.86 -65.29
N ILE A 919 32.69 8.97 -66.51
CA ILE A 919 32.72 10.24 -67.26
C ILE A 919 31.28 10.71 -67.53
N ASN A 920 30.41 9.81 -67.96
CA ASN A 920 29.00 10.13 -68.21
C ASN A 920 28.29 10.63 -66.93
N ALA A 921 28.53 9.98 -65.79
CA ALA A 921 27.97 10.37 -64.51
C ALA A 921 28.46 11.76 -64.05
N LEU A 922 29.76 12.04 -64.16
CA LEU A 922 30.34 13.35 -63.82
C LEU A 922 29.80 14.47 -64.70
N VAL A 923 29.71 14.23 -66.02
CA VAL A 923 29.17 15.19 -66.99
C VAL A 923 27.71 15.47 -66.70
N THR A 924 26.89 14.43 -66.56
CA THR A 924 25.45 14.59 -66.32
C THR A 924 25.17 15.34 -65.01
N CYS A 925 25.89 14.98 -63.94
CA CYS A 925 25.81 15.69 -62.66
C CYS A 925 26.14 17.17 -62.81
N TRP A 926 27.25 17.49 -63.50
CA TRP A 926 27.65 18.88 -63.75
C TRP A 926 26.57 19.66 -64.52
N LEU A 927 25.97 19.04 -65.54
CA LEU A 927 24.92 19.70 -66.33
C LEU A 927 23.65 19.94 -65.52
N ASN A 928 23.27 19.02 -64.62
CA ASN A 928 22.12 19.18 -63.74
C ASN A 928 22.32 20.32 -62.70
N LEU A 929 23.57 20.70 -62.41
CA LEU A 929 23.90 21.83 -61.52
C LEU A 929 23.83 23.21 -62.22
N ASP A 930 23.81 23.25 -63.55
CA ASP A 930 23.77 24.49 -64.34
C ASP A 930 22.34 25.00 -64.62
N GLU A 931 21.30 24.27 -64.22
CA GLU A 931 19.90 24.72 -64.35
C GLU A 931 19.53 25.77 -63.29
N PRO A 932 18.78 26.84 -63.64
CA PRO A 932 18.46 27.93 -62.74
C PRO A 932 17.53 27.46 -61.61
N THR A 933 18.12 27.13 -60.47
CA THR A 933 17.42 26.87 -59.22
C THR A 933 17.58 28.07 -58.29
N ASN A 934 16.50 28.49 -57.61
CA ASN A 934 16.41 29.71 -56.78
C ASN A 934 17.35 29.76 -55.54
N ASN A 935 18.32 28.86 -55.42
CA ASN A 935 19.18 28.73 -54.24
C ASN A 935 20.67 28.76 -54.62
N THR A 936 21.26 29.95 -54.64
CA THR A 936 22.71 30.14 -54.52
C THR A 936 23.14 29.76 -53.10
N SER A 937 23.56 28.51 -52.90
CA SER A 937 24.08 28.01 -51.62
C SER A 937 25.56 27.61 -51.76
N ASN A 938 26.37 27.86 -50.72
CA ASN A 938 27.81 27.50 -50.65
C ASN A 938 28.10 26.02 -50.98
N ASN A 939 27.13 25.13 -50.79
CA ASN A 939 27.28 23.69 -51.01
C ASN A 939 27.45 23.33 -52.51
N LEU A 940 26.89 24.12 -53.44
CA LEU A 940 26.99 23.84 -54.88
C LEU A 940 28.40 24.09 -55.42
N GLU A 941 29.10 25.08 -54.88
CA GLU A 941 30.51 25.35 -55.22
C GLU A 941 31.44 24.25 -54.70
N GLU A 942 31.19 23.73 -53.49
CA GLU A 942 31.92 22.59 -52.95
C GLU A 942 31.73 21.34 -53.82
N ILE A 943 30.50 21.06 -54.26
CA ILE A 943 30.20 19.94 -55.16
C ILE A 943 30.95 20.09 -56.49
N ARG A 944 30.95 21.28 -57.11
CA ARG A 944 31.69 21.54 -58.36
C ARG A 944 33.19 21.26 -58.18
N LYS A 945 33.78 21.72 -57.06
CA LYS A 945 35.18 21.45 -56.74
C LYS A 945 35.46 19.95 -56.61
N GLU A 946 34.63 19.21 -55.90
CA GLU A 946 34.80 17.76 -55.70
C GLU A 946 34.58 16.93 -56.99
N LEU A 947 33.71 17.40 -57.90
CA LEU A 947 33.56 16.81 -59.24
C LEU A 947 34.84 16.97 -60.07
N ILE A 948 35.46 18.16 -60.04
CA ILE A 948 36.76 18.42 -60.70
C ILE A 948 37.82 17.49 -60.09
N THR A 949 37.91 17.39 -58.77
CA THR A 949 38.84 16.48 -58.09
C THR A 949 38.64 15.02 -58.50
N SER A 950 37.38 14.59 -58.69
CA SER A 950 37.06 13.23 -59.13
C SER A 950 37.51 12.97 -60.57
N PHE A 951 37.32 13.93 -61.48
CA PHE A 951 37.83 13.83 -62.85
C PHE A 951 39.37 13.84 -62.89
N GLN A 952 40.01 14.67 -62.07
CA GLN A 952 41.48 14.70 -61.94
C GLN A 952 42.04 13.36 -61.44
N ALA A 953 41.39 12.74 -60.46
CA ALA A 953 41.75 11.40 -59.98
C ALA A 953 41.60 10.35 -61.09
N LEU A 954 40.51 10.40 -61.87
CA LEU A 954 40.33 9.51 -63.03
C LEU A 954 41.38 9.75 -64.11
N SER A 955 41.74 11.01 -64.38
CA SER A 955 42.80 11.37 -65.33
C SER A 955 44.17 10.91 -64.84
N ALA A 956 44.45 10.96 -63.54
CA ALA A 956 45.69 10.43 -62.98
C ALA A 956 45.79 8.91 -63.19
N ILE A 957 44.68 8.17 -62.99
CA ILE A 957 44.60 6.73 -63.27
C ILE A 957 44.80 6.44 -64.77
N ALA A 958 44.27 7.26 -65.67
CA ALA A 958 44.49 7.07 -67.11
C ALA A 958 45.94 7.35 -67.53
N LYS A 959 46.59 8.35 -66.91
CA LYS A 959 48.00 8.68 -67.13
C LYS A 959 48.94 7.53 -66.76
N THR A 960 48.64 6.74 -65.73
CA THR A 960 49.48 5.57 -65.38
C THR A 960 49.48 4.49 -66.46
N ALA A 961 48.49 4.48 -67.35
CA ALA A 961 48.41 3.62 -68.53
C ALA A 961 48.85 4.33 -69.84
N GLY A 962 49.44 5.52 -69.75
CA GLY A 962 49.96 6.27 -70.91
C GLY A 962 48.88 6.93 -71.78
N ILE A 963 47.64 7.09 -71.29
CA ILE A 963 46.51 7.63 -72.06
C ILE A 963 46.07 8.97 -71.47
N HIS A 964 45.98 9.98 -72.34
CA HIS A 964 45.41 11.28 -72.00
C HIS A 964 43.91 11.30 -72.32
N LEU A 965 43.07 11.53 -71.31
CA LEU A 965 41.61 11.59 -71.46
C LEU A 965 41.12 12.82 -72.24
N SER A 966 42.00 13.80 -72.53
CA SER A 966 41.67 15.05 -73.22
C SER A 966 40.96 14.81 -74.56
N ALA A 967 41.48 13.90 -75.39
CA ALA A 967 40.90 13.59 -76.70
C ALA A 967 39.49 12.97 -76.63
N ARG A 968 39.12 12.34 -75.50
CA ARG A 968 37.79 11.72 -75.30
C ARG A 968 36.74 12.71 -74.84
N VAL A 969 37.14 13.74 -74.10
CA VAL A 969 36.23 14.76 -73.54
C VAL A 969 36.09 16.00 -74.43
N GLU A 970 37.06 16.24 -75.32
CA GLU A 970 37.08 17.38 -76.25
C GLU A 970 35.79 17.51 -77.09
N PRO A 971 35.20 16.45 -77.67
CA PRO A 971 33.92 16.53 -78.38
C PRO A 971 32.73 16.95 -77.50
N LEU A 972 32.80 16.68 -76.18
CA LEU A 972 31.76 17.07 -75.22
C LEU A 972 31.85 18.56 -74.89
N VAL A 973 33.07 19.09 -74.73
CA VAL A 973 33.32 20.53 -74.50
C VAL A 973 32.91 21.35 -75.72
N THR A 974 33.17 20.87 -76.94
CA THR A 974 32.73 21.54 -78.17
C THR A 974 31.20 21.64 -78.26
N LYS A 975 30.47 20.65 -77.75
CA LYS A 975 29.00 20.66 -77.73
C LYS A 975 28.40 21.55 -76.64
N LYS A 976 29.05 21.69 -75.48
CA LYS A 976 28.57 22.54 -74.37
C LYS A 976 29.76 23.15 -73.61
N ALA A 977 29.97 24.46 -73.78
CA ALA A 977 31.13 25.17 -73.25
C ALA A 977 31.25 25.18 -71.72
N SER A 978 30.13 25.04 -70.98
CA SER A 978 30.15 24.99 -69.50
C SER A 978 30.89 23.77 -68.94
N LEU A 979 31.17 22.74 -69.75
CA LEU A 979 31.95 21.57 -69.35
C LEU A 979 33.47 21.80 -69.33
N ALA A 980 33.97 22.90 -69.91
CA ALA A 980 35.41 23.19 -69.96
C ALA A 980 36.03 23.29 -68.54
N THR A 981 35.28 23.80 -67.57
CA THR A 981 35.71 23.90 -66.17
C THR A 981 35.71 22.56 -65.44
N LEU A 982 34.77 21.66 -65.71
CA LEU A 982 34.77 20.30 -65.14
C LEU A 982 36.03 19.53 -65.55
N PHE A 983 36.41 19.65 -66.82
CA PHE A 983 37.56 18.97 -67.39
C PHE A 983 38.86 19.76 -67.25
N SER A 984 38.87 20.87 -66.49
CA SER A 984 40.09 21.63 -66.26
C SER A 984 41.10 20.76 -65.49
N VAL A 985 42.12 20.33 -66.21
CA VAL A 985 43.26 19.65 -65.61
C VAL A 985 44.15 20.76 -65.08
N SER A 986 44.25 20.91 -63.75
CA SER A 986 45.37 21.67 -63.18
C SER A 986 46.65 21.00 -63.67
N CYS A 987 47.47 21.74 -64.42
CA CYS A 987 48.74 21.28 -64.95
C CYS A 987 49.61 20.63 -63.88
#